data_AF-A0A6P0PF69-F1
#
_entry.id   AF-A0A6P0PF69-F1
#
_cell.length_a   1.000
_cell.length_b   1.000
_cell.length_c   1.000
_cell.angle_alpha   90.00
_cell.angle_beta   90.00
_cell.angle_gamma   90.00
#
_symmetry.space_group_name_H-M   'P 1'
#
loop_
_entity.id
_entity.type
_entity.pdbx_description
1 polymer ?
#
loop_
_entity_poly.entity_id
_entity_poly.type
_entity_poly.pdbx_seq_one_letter_code
_entity_poly.pdbx_strand_id
1 'polypeptide(L)'
;MIGQLLDGRYRVVQILSAGAFGQTYLAADTRRPGHPQCVVKQLRAPGNSYTIVRTAHRLFKQEAEILEKLGRHEQIPLLLAYFEENNQFYLVEEFIPGKPLNKEIIPGKPWQEKQVIKLLLEILEILVFVHENGVIHRDVNPSNLIRHQTNKKLVLIDFGSVKEVSHKIAAENGEVQRTIATGTPSYMPIEQFQGIPQFNSDLYAVGMIGIQALTGIPGSELPKLQDLRPSNPSGILWRNRTQCSSNLANIVDRMVHYHYTKRYQSVEEVVKALQKISSRPQKLTKQLPKTKNNRNYQTKTSSRRVKSHPLWFVLFGFASVGVIAVLIGLVYFLNRPNPVKAERIFEKGIENANNGNQQAAIAAYDKAIQLNPNEEEYYYKRGNAYYNLENYQKAIANYSKVINLNPSHVNAHFNRGTARYDTQDYAGAINDFTQVLRLKPQDAEAFYKRGLVHYSSQNYPAAIQDHTQAIRLQPNNIDAYHGRGLARAANNDLQGAITDYTEMVRLEPQKIDGYYSRGRARFFMGDYQGSLDDYNKVIEIDPENEEAYANRCSTYLNLATYEKAISDCTKAITINPENEVAYNNRCIAYLNIKEYEKSISDCTKTIEIAPKSPSAYTNRGLAYASANQLEKAIEDYTQAIAISPNNAEAYANRASVYSEQENYEQAIADYVQAIRLNPEYADAYYSRGLVRVNLGDRKGAISDFEKAAKLYLEQGRTGGYRDAQYQIEQLN
;
A
#
# COMPACT_ATOMS: atom_id res chain seq x y z
N MET A 1 27.50 2.23 -13.46
CA MET A 1 27.24 0.82 -13.14
C MET A 1 26.87 -0.01 -14.36
N ILE A 2 25.74 0.19 -15.07
CA ILE A 2 25.45 -0.62 -16.28
C ILE A 2 26.61 -0.49 -17.31
N GLY A 3 27.05 -1.62 -17.86
CA GLY A 3 28.20 -1.73 -18.77
C GLY A 3 29.57 -1.78 -18.09
N GLN A 4 29.67 -1.46 -16.79
CA GLN A 4 30.91 -1.50 -16.03
C GLN A 4 31.41 -2.93 -15.83
N LEU A 5 32.72 -3.10 -15.83
CA LEU A 5 33.41 -4.36 -15.57
C LEU A 5 33.97 -4.31 -14.14
N LEU A 6 33.53 -5.23 -13.28
CA LEU A 6 33.98 -5.41 -11.89
C LEU A 6 35.00 -6.56 -11.83
N ASP A 7 36.04 -6.47 -11.00
CA ASP A 7 37.16 -7.44 -10.92
C ASP A 7 37.84 -7.74 -12.28
N GLY A 8 37.69 -6.85 -13.26
CA GLY A 8 38.08 -7.12 -14.64
C GLY A 8 37.43 -8.39 -15.23
N ARG A 9 36.28 -8.83 -14.71
CA ARG A 9 35.64 -10.11 -15.03
C ARG A 9 34.12 -9.99 -15.20
N TYR A 10 33.42 -9.35 -14.27
CA TYR A 10 31.96 -9.35 -14.23
C TYR A 10 31.39 -8.08 -14.86
N ARG A 11 30.80 -8.18 -16.05
CA ARG A 11 30.20 -7.03 -16.74
C ARG A 11 28.76 -6.84 -16.29
N VAL A 12 28.44 -5.72 -15.64
CA VAL A 12 27.09 -5.39 -15.20
C VAL A 12 26.14 -5.21 -16.40
N VAL A 13 25.08 -6.01 -16.44
CA VAL A 13 24.05 -6.01 -17.49
C VAL A 13 22.82 -5.21 -17.06
N GLN A 14 22.35 -5.41 -15.83
CA GLN A 14 21.12 -4.80 -15.30
C GLN A 14 21.21 -4.60 -13.79
N ILE A 15 20.52 -3.59 -13.25
CA ILE A 15 20.28 -3.45 -11.81
C ILE A 15 19.03 -4.25 -11.44
N LEU A 16 19.15 -5.23 -10.54
CA LEU A 16 18.05 -6.08 -10.06
C LEU A 16 17.37 -5.48 -8.83
N SER A 17 18.15 -4.90 -7.91
CA SER A 17 17.64 -4.16 -6.74
C SER A 17 18.63 -3.08 -6.31
N ALA A 18 18.14 -2.05 -5.63
CA ALA A 18 18.95 -1.02 -5.00
C ALA A 18 18.33 -0.62 -3.66
N GLY A 19 19.16 -0.53 -2.62
CA GLY A 19 18.79 -0.08 -1.28
C GLY A 19 19.89 0.79 -0.66
N ALA A 20 19.68 1.24 0.58
CA ALA A 20 20.58 2.18 1.25
C ALA A 20 22.00 1.62 1.52
N PHE A 21 22.14 0.29 1.71
CA PHE A 21 23.41 -0.37 2.05
C PHE A 21 24.02 -1.20 0.91
N GLY A 22 23.41 -1.19 -0.27
CA GLY A 22 23.90 -2.00 -1.38
C GLY A 22 23.01 -2.01 -2.62
N GLN A 23 23.57 -2.55 -3.71
CA GLN A 23 22.86 -2.76 -4.97
C GLN A 23 23.13 -4.16 -5.48
N THR A 24 22.09 -4.83 -5.98
CA THR A 24 22.21 -6.15 -6.60
C THR A 24 22.12 -6.00 -8.10
N TYR A 25 23.10 -6.56 -8.82
CA TYR A 25 23.19 -6.51 -10.27
C TYR A 25 23.02 -7.90 -10.88
N LEU A 26 22.48 -7.93 -12.09
CA LEU A 26 22.73 -9.02 -13.04
C LEU A 26 24.01 -8.67 -13.79
N ALA A 27 24.97 -9.58 -13.80
CA ALA A 27 26.22 -9.43 -14.55
C ALA A 27 26.47 -10.65 -15.44
N ALA A 28 27.40 -10.51 -16.40
CA ALA A 28 27.90 -11.59 -17.22
C ALA A 28 29.38 -11.85 -16.90
N ASP A 29 29.75 -13.11 -16.68
CA ASP A 29 31.14 -13.51 -16.45
C ASP A 29 31.90 -13.52 -17.79
N THR A 30 32.69 -12.48 -18.04
CA THR A 30 33.37 -12.30 -19.34
C THR A 30 34.51 -13.30 -19.56
N ARG A 31 35.00 -13.98 -18.50
CA ARG A 31 36.11 -14.94 -18.58
C ARG A 31 35.67 -16.39 -18.79
N ARG A 32 34.35 -16.67 -18.82
CA ARG A 32 33.80 -18.00 -19.12
C ARG A 32 33.18 -18.04 -20.53
N PRO A 33 33.39 -19.13 -21.30
CA PRO A 33 32.72 -19.33 -22.59
C PRO A 33 31.20 -19.20 -22.47
N GLY A 34 30.57 -18.50 -23.42
CA GLY A 34 29.13 -18.25 -23.41
C GLY A 34 28.66 -17.14 -22.47
N HIS A 35 29.58 -16.49 -21.73
CA HIS A 35 29.30 -15.34 -20.85
C HIS A 35 28.10 -15.56 -19.90
N PRO A 36 28.13 -16.63 -19.08
CA PRO A 36 27.01 -17.00 -18.21
C PRO A 36 26.65 -15.85 -17.26
N GLN A 37 25.35 -15.71 -17.01
CA GLN A 37 24.83 -14.71 -16.09
C GLN A 37 25.08 -15.11 -14.63
N CYS A 38 25.38 -14.12 -13.80
CA CYS A 38 25.57 -14.24 -12.36
C CYS A 38 24.90 -13.05 -11.66
N VAL A 39 24.56 -13.23 -10.38
CA VAL A 39 24.15 -12.12 -9.50
C VAL A 39 25.41 -11.53 -8.88
N VAL A 40 25.53 -10.20 -8.85
CA VAL A 40 26.57 -9.49 -8.09
C VAL A 40 25.88 -8.62 -7.06
N LYS A 41 25.93 -9.02 -5.79
CA LYS A 41 25.59 -8.14 -4.66
C LYS A 41 26.78 -7.21 -4.44
N GLN A 42 26.56 -5.90 -4.44
CA GLN A 42 27.53 -4.89 -4.01
C GLN A 42 27.08 -4.29 -2.70
N LEU A 43 27.92 -4.38 -1.67
CA LEU A 43 27.75 -3.65 -0.43
C LEU A 43 28.27 -2.22 -0.61
N ARG A 44 27.42 -1.23 -0.34
CA ARG A 44 27.78 0.19 -0.33
C ARG A 44 27.70 0.71 1.10
N ALA A 45 28.84 1.07 1.67
CA ALA A 45 28.87 1.73 2.98
C ALA A 45 28.50 3.22 2.82
N PRO A 46 27.42 3.72 3.44
CA PRO A 46 27.07 5.13 3.37
C PRO A 46 27.94 5.95 4.34
N GLY A 47 29.09 6.42 3.82
CA GLY A 47 29.97 7.37 4.49
C GLY A 47 31.13 6.76 5.29
N ASN A 48 32.02 7.64 5.77
CA ASN A 48 33.34 7.30 6.33
C ASN A 48 33.32 6.70 7.75
N SER A 49 32.20 6.19 8.25
CA SER A 49 32.16 5.61 9.60
C SER A 49 32.74 4.20 9.61
N TYR A 50 33.90 4.06 10.24
CA TYR A 50 34.67 2.82 10.37
C TYR A 50 33.84 1.61 10.86
N THR A 51 32.80 1.84 11.67
CA THR A 51 31.98 0.79 12.27
C THR A 51 30.79 0.33 11.42
N ILE A 52 30.20 1.15 10.53
CA ILE A 52 29.30 0.60 9.49
C ILE A 52 30.10 -0.31 8.59
N VAL A 53 31.25 0.18 8.10
CA VAL A 53 32.14 -0.56 7.21
C VAL A 53 32.51 -1.90 7.85
N ARG A 54 32.97 -1.91 9.11
CA ARG A 54 33.31 -3.16 9.82
C ARG A 54 32.12 -4.11 10.02
N THR A 55 30.94 -3.60 10.37
CA THR A 55 29.76 -4.44 10.65
C THR A 55 29.14 -5.00 9.38
N ALA A 56 29.03 -4.17 8.35
CA ALA A 56 28.51 -4.54 7.04
C ALA A 56 29.48 -5.50 6.33
N HIS A 57 30.80 -5.24 6.39
CA HIS A 57 31.84 -6.20 5.95
C HIS A 57 31.72 -7.53 6.70
N ARG A 58 31.50 -7.52 8.03
CA ARG A 58 31.31 -8.77 8.80
C ARG A 58 30.09 -9.57 8.33
N LEU A 59 28.94 -8.93 8.12
CA LEU A 59 27.72 -9.61 7.63
C LEU A 59 27.91 -10.17 6.21
N PHE A 60 28.54 -9.38 5.34
CA PHE A 60 28.75 -9.73 3.94
C PHE A 60 29.80 -10.85 3.75
N LYS A 61 30.86 -10.83 4.57
CA LYS A 61 31.83 -11.94 4.68
C LYS A 61 31.18 -13.20 5.27
N GLN A 62 30.30 -13.05 6.25
CA GLN A 62 29.55 -14.16 6.85
C GLN A 62 28.61 -14.84 5.83
N GLU A 63 27.98 -14.07 4.92
CA GLU A 63 27.20 -14.64 3.81
C GLU A 63 28.07 -15.48 2.88
N ALA A 64 29.25 -14.96 2.48
CA ALA A 64 30.22 -15.69 1.67
C ALA A 64 30.71 -16.98 2.34
N GLU A 65 31.11 -16.92 3.61
CA GLU A 65 31.58 -18.07 4.40
C GLU A 65 30.50 -19.16 4.53
N ILE A 66 29.23 -18.77 4.68
CA ILE A 66 28.11 -19.71 4.79
C ILE A 66 27.73 -20.31 3.44
N LEU A 67 27.73 -19.55 2.35
CA LEU A 67 27.51 -20.10 1.00
C LEU A 67 28.64 -21.06 0.59
N GLU A 68 29.90 -20.74 0.91
CA GLU A 68 31.03 -21.65 0.69
C GLU A 68 30.89 -22.94 1.52
N LYS A 69 30.49 -22.82 2.80
CA LYS A 69 30.24 -23.97 3.68
C LYS A 69 29.09 -24.86 3.19
N LEU A 70 27.99 -24.26 2.74
CA LEU A 70 26.83 -24.98 2.18
C LEU A 70 27.16 -25.61 0.82
N GLY A 71 28.14 -25.06 0.11
CA GLY A 71 28.69 -25.62 -1.13
C GLY A 71 27.64 -25.70 -2.24
N ARG A 72 27.61 -26.83 -2.95
CA ARG A 72 26.75 -27.00 -4.13
C ARG A 72 25.46 -27.77 -3.78
N HIS A 73 24.33 -27.07 -3.83
CA HIS A 73 22.99 -27.64 -3.63
C HIS A 73 22.01 -27.14 -4.71
N GLU A 74 21.05 -27.96 -5.17
CA GLU A 74 20.15 -27.58 -6.28
C GLU A 74 19.19 -26.41 -5.95
N GLN A 75 19.04 -26.07 -4.67
CA GLN A 75 18.06 -25.10 -4.16
C GLN A 75 18.69 -23.95 -3.36
N ILE A 76 20.01 -23.78 -3.49
CA ILE A 76 20.79 -22.67 -2.89
C ILE A 76 21.77 -22.17 -3.96
N PRO A 77 21.89 -20.85 -4.24
CA PRO A 77 22.85 -20.33 -5.21
C PRO A 77 24.29 -20.72 -4.87
N LEU A 78 25.04 -21.15 -5.87
CA LEU A 78 26.47 -21.39 -5.72
C LEU A 78 27.23 -20.06 -5.60
N LEU A 79 28.15 -19.95 -4.64
CA LEU A 79 29.14 -18.88 -4.57
C LEU A 79 30.13 -18.99 -5.73
N LEU A 80 30.31 -17.92 -6.50
CA LEU A 80 31.18 -17.86 -7.68
C LEU A 80 32.45 -17.01 -7.45
N ALA A 81 32.36 -15.97 -6.60
CA ALA A 81 33.49 -15.16 -6.14
C ALA A 81 33.11 -14.26 -4.95
N TYR A 82 34.12 -13.86 -4.19
CA TYR A 82 34.06 -12.77 -3.21
C TYR A 82 35.30 -11.89 -3.44
N PHE A 83 35.11 -10.57 -3.58
CA PHE A 83 36.23 -9.63 -3.80
C PHE A 83 35.93 -8.22 -3.27
N GLU A 84 36.98 -7.41 -3.15
CA GLU A 84 36.92 -6.00 -2.78
C GLU A 84 37.53 -5.15 -3.90
N GLU A 85 36.84 -4.08 -4.31
CA GLU A 85 37.32 -3.17 -5.35
C GLU A 85 36.89 -1.73 -5.00
N ASN A 86 37.85 -0.79 -4.92
CA ASN A 86 37.64 0.61 -4.53
C ASN A 86 36.94 0.79 -3.15
N ASN A 87 37.37 0.04 -2.14
CA ASN A 87 36.75 -0.02 -0.80
C ASN A 87 35.25 -0.36 -0.82
N GLN A 88 34.79 -1.13 -1.82
CA GLN A 88 33.44 -1.68 -1.91
C GLN A 88 33.56 -3.21 -1.97
N PHE A 89 32.64 -3.91 -1.31
CA PHE A 89 32.65 -5.37 -1.23
C PHE A 89 31.65 -5.98 -2.21
N TYR A 90 32.04 -7.05 -2.89
CA TYR A 90 31.25 -7.72 -3.90
C TYR A 90 31.17 -9.23 -3.65
N LEU A 91 29.96 -9.76 -3.74
CA LEU A 91 29.62 -11.16 -3.61
C LEU A 91 28.96 -11.59 -4.91
N VAL A 92 29.50 -12.62 -5.55
CA VAL A 92 29.03 -13.10 -6.85
C VAL A 92 28.44 -14.49 -6.71
N GLU A 93 27.19 -14.63 -7.10
CA GLU A 93 26.38 -15.84 -6.93
C GLU A 93 25.84 -16.34 -8.28
N GLU A 94 25.45 -17.60 -8.32
CA GLU A 94 24.69 -18.18 -9.43
C GLU A 94 23.39 -17.39 -9.69
N PHE A 95 23.14 -17.02 -10.95
CA PHE A 95 21.86 -16.44 -11.33
C PHE A 95 20.78 -17.51 -11.44
N ILE A 96 19.69 -17.32 -10.70
CA ILE A 96 18.56 -18.24 -10.64
C ILE A 96 17.43 -17.73 -11.56
N PRO A 97 17.32 -18.21 -12.82
CA PRO A 97 16.26 -17.78 -13.72
C PRO A 97 14.91 -18.31 -13.22
N GLY A 98 14.00 -17.42 -12.85
CA GLY A 98 12.73 -17.84 -12.27
C GLY A 98 11.80 -16.69 -11.87
N LYS A 99 10.75 -17.04 -11.14
CA LYS A 99 9.75 -16.10 -10.62
C LYS A 99 9.78 -16.13 -9.08
N PRO A 100 9.90 -15.00 -8.37
CA PRO A 100 9.84 -14.99 -6.92
C PRO A 100 8.43 -15.34 -6.41
N LEU A 101 8.38 -16.05 -5.28
CA LEU A 101 7.16 -16.60 -4.68
C LEU A 101 6.15 -15.50 -4.30
N ASN A 102 6.63 -14.31 -3.94
CA ASN A 102 5.80 -13.12 -3.70
C ASN A 102 4.99 -12.64 -4.93
N LYS A 103 5.32 -13.11 -6.15
CA LYS A 103 4.52 -12.90 -7.37
C LYS A 103 3.63 -14.10 -7.72
N GLU A 104 3.75 -15.22 -7.00
CA GLU A 104 2.85 -16.38 -7.10
C GLU A 104 1.72 -16.31 -6.06
N ILE A 105 2.02 -15.90 -4.83
CA ILE A 105 1.02 -15.66 -3.77
C ILE A 105 0.36 -14.29 -4.04
N ILE A 106 -0.72 -14.30 -4.82
CA ILE A 106 -1.45 -13.09 -5.22
C ILE A 106 -2.39 -12.64 -4.08
N PRO A 107 -2.29 -11.39 -3.59
CA PRO A 107 -3.21 -10.86 -2.60
C PRO A 107 -4.68 -10.96 -3.03
N GLY A 108 -5.56 -11.27 -2.08
CA GLY A 108 -6.98 -11.53 -2.32
C GLY A 108 -7.30 -12.87 -2.98
N LYS A 109 -6.31 -13.74 -3.27
CA LYS A 109 -6.52 -15.04 -3.91
C LYS A 109 -5.97 -16.20 -3.05
N PRO A 110 -6.77 -16.73 -2.10
CA PRO A 110 -6.44 -17.94 -1.34
C PRO A 110 -6.04 -19.12 -2.22
N TRP A 111 -5.00 -19.83 -1.82
CA TRP A 111 -4.56 -21.08 -2.44
C TRP A 111 -5.32 -22.28 -1.89
N GLN A 112 -5.43 -23.35 -2.68
CA GLN A 112 -6.05 -24.60 -2.22
C GLN A 112 -5.14 -25.31 -1.21
N GLU A 113 -5.72 -26.00 -0.23
CA GLU A 113 -5.00 -26.78 0.79
C GLU A 113 -3.90 -27.69 0.22
N LYS A 114 -4.18 -28.40 -0.89
CA LYS A 114 -3.18 -29.25 -1.57
C LYS A 114 -1.99 -28.46 -2.14
N GLN A 115 -2.21 -27.24 -2.62
CA GLN A 115 -1.15 -26.36 -3.12
C GLN A 115 -0.30 -25.82 -1.96
N VAL A 116 -0.93 -25.46 -0.83
CA VAL A 116 -0.20 -25.00 0.36
C VAL A 116 0.62 -26.13 0.99
N ILE A 117 0.07 -27.34 1.13
CA ILE A 117 0.84 -28.50 1.62
C ILE A 117 2.07 -28.74 0.73
N LYS A 118 1.91 -28.64 -0.60
CA LYS A 118 3.03 -28.75 -1.53
C LYS A 118 4.06 -27.63 -1.33
N LEU A 119 3.62 -26.38 -1.19
CA LEU A 119 4.49 -25.23 -0.95
C LEU A 119 5.31 -25.39 0.34
N LEU A 120 4.66 -25.78 1.43
CA LEU A 120 5.31 -25.99 2.72
C LEU A 120 6.39 -27.08 2.60
N LEU A 121 6.09 -28.20 1.95
CA LEU A 121 7.07 -29.27 1.70
C LEU A 121 8.25 -28.82 0.84
N GLU A 122 8.01 -28.04 -0.23
CA GLU A 122 9.10 -27.50 -1.10
C GLU A 122 10.04 -26.55 -0.34
N ILE A 123 9.56 -25.78 0.64
CA ILE A 123 10.41 -24.89 1.45
C ILE A 123 11.14 -25.69 2.55
N LEU A 124 10.45 -26.65 3.18
CA LEU A 124 11.05 -27.51 4.20
C LEU A 124 12.17 -28.39 3.62
N GLU A 125 12.07 -28.85 2.37
CA GLU A 125 13.14 -29.57 1.65
C GLU A 125 14.46 -28.78 1.65
N ILE A 126 14.41 -27.44 1.46
CA ILE A 126 15.58 -26.56 1.53
C ILE A 126 16.10 -26.47 2.97
N LEU A 127 15.20 -26.32 3.94
CA LEU A 127 15.58 -26.15 5.35
C LEU A 127 16.18 -27.40 5.98
N VAL A 128 15.85 -28.63 5.52
CA VAL A 128 16.57 -29.84 5.94
C VAL A 128 18.07 -29.65 5.71
N PHE A 129 18.48 -29.34 4.48
CA PHE A 129 19.89 -29.18 4.12
C PHE A 129 20.58 -28.03 4.88
N VAL A 130 19.89 -26.89 5.04
CA VAL A 130 20.44 -25.73 5.78
C VAL A 130 20.62 -26.06 7.27
N HIS A 131 19.67 -26.75 7.89
CA HIS A 131 19.71 -27.10 9.31
C HIS A 131 20.67 -28.25 9.61
N GLU A 132 20.79 -29.25 8.71
CA GLU A 132 21.81 -30.31 8.79
C GLU A 132 23.24 -29.75 8.78
N ASN A 133 23.47 -28.64 8.07
CA ASN A 133 24.74 -27.92 8.08
C ASN A 133 24.92 -26.98 9.31
N GLY A 134 24.01 -27.02 10.28
CA GLY A 134 24.08 -26.22 11.51
C GLY A 134 23.84 -24.73 11.31
N VAL A 135 23.08 -24.35 10.27
CA VAL A 135 22.75 -22.96 9.94
C VAL A 135 21.28 -22.68 10.24
N ILE A 136 20.98 -21.53 10.85
CA ILE A 136 19.63 -20.97 10.97
C ILE A 136 19.51 -19.82 9.97
N HIS A 137 18.51 -19.84 9.09
CA HIS A 137 18.42 -18.94 7.95
C HIS A 137 17.95 -17.53 8.32
N ARG A 138 16.94 -17.44 9.19
CA ARG A 138 16.39 -16.22 9.82
C ARG A 138 15.62 -15.27 8.89
N ASP A 139 15.82 -15.29 7.58
CA ASP A 139 14.98 -14.51 6.65
C ASP A 139 14.28 -15.35 5.56
N VAL A 140 13.60 -16.42 5.97
CA VAL A 140 12.76 -17.23 5.07
C VAL A 140 11.47 -16.47 4.76
N ASN A 141 11.38 -15.86 3.58
CA ASN A 141 10.20 -15.10 3.17
C ASN A 141 9.93 -15.27 1.65
N PRO A 142 8.73 -14.91 1.13
CA PRO A 142 8.37 -15.11 -0.27
C PRO A 142 9.14 -14.26 -1.29
N SER A 143 9.88 -13.23 -0.86
CA SER A 143 10.79 -12.45 -1.74
C SER A 143 12.08 -13.23 -1.99
N ASN A 144 12.57 -13.92 -0.96
CA ASN A 144 13.85 -14.63 -0.96
C ASN A 144 13.73 -16.07 -1.49
N LEU A 145 12.56 -16.46 -2.01
CA LEU A 145 12.28 -17.76 -2.63
C LEU A 145 11.94 -17.57 -4.11
N ILE A 146 12.78 -18.10 -5.01
CA ILE A 146 12.54 -18.09 -6.46
C ILE A 146 12.12 -19.48 -6.94
N ARG A 147 11.00 -19.55 -7.67
CA ARG A 147 10.64 -20.76 -8.43
C ARG A 147 11.40 -20.78 -9.75
N HIS A 148 12.34 -21.71 -9.86
CA HIS A 148 13.23 -21.83 -11.00
C HIS A 148 12.47 -22.21 -12.29
N GLN A 149 12.82 -21.58 -13.41
CA GLN A 149 11.99 -21.56 -14.61
C GLN A 149 11.88 -22.94 -15.30
N THR A 150 12.92 -23.77 -15.25
CA THR A 150 12.92 -25.09 -15.92
C THR A 150 12.44 -26.20 -14.99
N ASN A 151 13.22 -26.55 -13.95
CA ASN A 151 12.93 -27.65 -13.02
C ASN A 151 11.74 -27.41 -12.06
N LYS A 152 11.21 -26.17 -11.97
CA LYS A 152 10.09 -25.75 -11.11
C LYS A 152 10.27 -25.90 -9.59
N LYS A 153 11.47 -26.26 -9.10
CA LYS A 153 11.81 -26.25 -7.66
C LYS A 153 11.88 -24.81 -7.14
N LEU A 154 11.72 -24.65 -5.82
CA LEU A 154 12.05 -23.40 -5.11
C LEU A 154 13.54 -23.37 -4.77
N VAL A 155 14.13 -22.18 -4.89
CA VAL A 155 15.52 -21.86 -4.54
C VAL A 155 15.49 -20.70 -3.55
N LEU A 156 16.25 -20.81 -2.46
CA LEU A 156 16.38 -19.79 -1.41
C LEU A 156 17.64 -18.96 -1.69
N ILE A 157 17.53 -17.63 -1.81
CA ILE A 157 18.55 -16.80 -2.51
C ILE A 157 19.28 -15.74 -1.66
N ASP A 158 18.99 -15.61 -0.37
CA ASP A 158 19.53 -14.52 0.46
C ASP A 158 19.95 -15.05 1.84
N PHE A 159 21.26 -15.24 2.01
CA PHE A 159 21.86 -15.80 3.22
C PHE A 159 22.48 -14.71 4.11
N GLY A 160 22.29 -13.41 3.80
CA GLY A 160 22.88 -12.29 4.54
C GLY A 160 22.42 -12.14 6.00
N SER A 161 21.35 -12.85 6.38
CA SER A 161 20.75 -12.80 7.73
C SER A 161 21.09 -13.98 8.66
N VAL A 162 21.84 -14.98 8.18
CA VAL A 162 22.03 -16.30 8.83
C VAL A 162 22.73 -16.27 10.20
N LYS A 163 22.65 -17.39 10.93
CA LYS A 163 23.44 -17.69 12.14
C LYS A 163 23.98 -19.12 12.08
N GLU A 164 25.26 -19.29 12.35
CA GLU A 164 25.87 -20.61 12.55
C GLU A 164 25.73 -21.06 14.02
N VAL A 165 25.43 -22.34 14.23
CA VAL A 165 25.38 -22.97 15.55
C VAL A 165 26.65 -23.80 15.73
N SER A 166 27.73 -23.14 16.17
CA SER A 166 29.02 -23.78 16.37
C SER A 166 29.02 -24.69 17.61
N HIS A 167 29.17 -26.00 17.40
CA HIS A 167 29.46 -26.97 18.45
C HIS A 167 30.91 -26.85 18.97
N LYS A 168 31.29 -25.68 19.51
CA LYS A 168 32.57 -25.49 20.22
C LYS A 168 32.46 -24.48 21.35
N ILE A 169 32.75 -24.98 22.56
CA ILE A 169 32.98 -24.25 23.80
C ILE A 169 31.74 -23.49 24.32
N ALA A 170 31.03 -24.15 25.24
CA ALA A 170 30.39 -23.41 26.32
C ALA A 170 31.49 -22.63 27.05
N ALA A 171 31.46 -21.30 26.98
CA ALA A 171 32.26 -20.49 27.87
C ALA A 171 31.87 -20.84 29.31
N GLU A 172 32.85 -21.01 30.19
CA GLU A 172 32.69 -21.60 31.53
C GLU A 172 31.77 -20.81 32.49
N ASN A 173 31.24 -19.67 32.02
CA ASN A 173 30.35 -18.76 32.75
C ASN A 173 28.86 -18.83 32.30
N GLY A 174 28.50 -19.74 31.38
CA GLY A 174 27.09 -20.03 31.06
C GLY A 174 26.32 -18.95 30.28
N GLU A 175 27.00 -17.94 29.73
CA GLU A 175 26.34 -16.87 28.97
C GLU A 175 26.06 -17.24 27.51
N VAL A 176 24.78 -17.18 27.12
CA VAL A 176 24.35 -17.37 25.73
C VAL A 176 24.63 -16.08 24.93
N GLN A 177 25.52 -16.15 23.94
CA GLN A 177 25.76 -15.04 23.01
C GLN A 177 24.48 -14.64 22.26
N ARG A 178 23.97 -13.43 22.57
CA ARG A 178 22.87 -12.79 21.85
C ARG A 178 23.36 -12.32 20.48
N THR A 179 22.52 -12.47 19.46
CA THR A 179 22.84 -12.14 18.06
C THR A 179 21.93 -11.04 17.54
N ILE A 180 22.48 -10.06 16.79
CA ILE A 180 21.73 -8.93 16.20
C ILE A 180 20.48 -9.42 15.48
N ALA A 181 19.30 -8.91 15.83
CA ALA A 181 18.03 -9.26 15.17
C ALA A 181 18.04 -8.89 13.67
N THR A 182 17.73 -9.87 12.82
CA THR A 182 17.67 -9.78 11.34
C THR A 182 16.48 -10.61 10.83
N GLY A 183 15.96 -10.27 9.65
CA GLY A 183 14.83 -10.93 8.98
C GLY A 183 13.62 -10.02 8.74
N THR A 184 12.69 -10.46 7.89
CA THR A 184 11.50 -9.70 7.49
C THR A 184 10.43 -9.69 8.60
N PRO A 185 9.97 -8.53 9.12
CA PRO A 185 9.07 -8.45 10.28
C PRO A 185 7.78 -9.28 10.18
N SER A 186 7.18 -9.41 9.00
CA SER A 186 5.95 -10.20 8.79
C SER A 186 6.10 -11.71 8.98
N TYR A 187 7.34 -12.23 8.99
CA TYR A 187 7.65 -13.65 9.13
C TYR A 187 8.60 -13.94 10.31
N MET A 188 9.04 -12.90 11.04
CA MET A 188 9.99 -13.00 12.15
C MET A 188 9.29 -13.37 13.47
N PRO A 189 9.71 -14.44 14.17
CA PRO A 189 9.22 -14.76 15.51
C PRO A 189 9.92 -13.97 16.63
N ILE A 190 9.28 -13.91 17.80
CA ILE A 190 9.72 -13.06 18.92
C ILE A 190 11.10 -13.43 19.48
N GLU A 191 11.47 -14.71 19.55
CA GLU A 191 12.79 -15.12 20.07
C GLU A 191 13.93 -14.70 19.14
N GLN A 192 13.69 -14.64 17.83
CA GLN A 192 14.63 -14.11 16.85
C GLN A 192 14.76 -12.59 16.95
N PHE A 193 13.66 -11.88 17.20
CA PHE A 193 13.67 -10.45 17.51
C PHE A 193 14.43 -10.13 18.81
N GLN A 194 14.34 -11.01 19.81
CA GLN A 194 15.11 -10.95 21.06
C GLN A 194 16.59 -11.37 20.88
N GLY A 195 17.01 -11.69 19.66
CA GLY A 195 18.39 -12.06 19.33
C GLY A 195 18.79 -13.49 19.70
N ILE A 196 17.83 -14.35 20.03
CA ILE A 196 18.01 -15.76 20.39
C ILE A 196 17.26 -16.67 19.40
N PRO A 197 17.56 -16.60 18.08
CA PRO A 197 16.91 -17.45 17.08
C PRO A 197 17.22 -18.93 17.32
N GLN A 198 16.26 -19.78 16.96
CA GLN A 198 16.29 -21.23 17.04
C GLN A 198 16.08 -21.83 15.65
N PHE A 199 16.39 -23.11 15.43
CA PHE A 199 16.03 -23.78 14.17
C PHE A 199 14.51 -23.70 13.89
N ASN A 200 13.69 -23.79 14.93
CA ASN A 200 12.23 -23.61 14.84
C ASN A 200 11.76 -22.14 14.72
N SER A 201 12.68 -21.17 14.60
CA SER A 201 12.36 -19.82 14.14
C SER A 201 12.11 -19.80 12.62
N ASP A 202 12.90 -20.55 11.83
CA ASP A 202 12.65 -20.70 10.39
C ASP A 202 11.32 -21.43 10.14
N LEU A 203 10.97 -22.42 10.97
CA LEU A 203 9.69 -23.14 10.89
C LEU A 203 8.47 -22.22 11.13
N TYR A 204 8.61 -21.22 12.00
CA TYR A 204 7.59 -20.18 12.19
C TYR A 204 7.40 -19.37 10.91
N ALA A 205 8.49 -18.93 10.28
CA ALA A 205 8.44 -18.17 9.04
C ALA A 205 7.77 -18.96 7.90
N VAL A 206 8.10 -20.26 7.74
CA VAL A 206 7.40 -21.17 6.81
C VAL A 206 5.91 -21.31 7.15
N GLY A 207 5.55 -21.39 8.43
CA GLY A 207 4.16 -21.39 8.88
C GLY A 207 3.41 -20.12 8.49
N MET A 208 4.04 -18.95 8.64
CA MET A 208 3.48 -17.66 8.24
C MET A 208 3.29 -17.53 6.73
N ILE A 209 4.21 -18.07 5.90
CA ILE A 209 4.02 -18.21 4.45
C ILE A 209 2.81 -19.10 4.14
N GLY A 210 2.64 -20.19 4.89
CA GLY A 210 1.45 -21.06 4.80
C GLY A 210 0.14 -20.33 5.10
N ILE A 211 0.11 -19.52 6.16
CA ILE A 211 -1.04 -18.67 6.52
C ILE A 211 -1.33 -17.65 5.41
N GLN A 212 -0.30 -17.00 4.88
CA GLN A 212 -0.43 -16.05 3.78
C GLN A 212 -1.08 -16.70 2.55
N ALA A 213 -0.58 -17.87 2.14
CA ALA A 213 -1.12 -18.60 0.99
C ALA A 213 -2.56 -19.10 1.24
N LEU A 214 -2.88 -19.60 2.45
CA LEU A 214 -4.23 -20.07 2.80
C LEU A 214 -5.26 -18.95 2.88
N THR A 215 -4.87 -17.74 3.29
CA THR A 215 -5.80 -16.61 3.52
C THR A 215 -5.82 -15.61 2.36
N GLY A 216 -4.81 -15.61 1.49
CA GLY A 216 -4.63 -14.60 0.45
C GLY A 216 -4.30 -13.20 0.99
N ILE A 217 -3.92 -13.08 2.27
CA ILE A 217 -3.66 -11.79 2.93
C ILE A 217 -2.32 -11.21 2.42
N PRO A 218 -2.21 -9.89 2.16
CA PRO A 218 -0.93 -9.27 1.81
C PRO A 218 0.12 -9.50 2.90
N GLY A 219 1.39 -9.70 2.51
CA GLY A 219 2.47 -9.95 3.48
C GLY A 219 2.63 -8.82 4.51
N SER A 220 2.36 -7.57 4.11
CA SER A 220 2.33 -6.39 5.00
C SER A 220 1.18 -6.39 6.03
N GLU A 221 0.16 -7.24 5.86
CA GLU A 221 -0.98 -7.35 6.77
C GLU A 221 -0.89 -8.57 7.70
N LEU A 222 0.06 -9.49 7.50
CA LEU A 222 0.27 -10.62 8.40
C LEU A 222 0.47 -10.21 9.88
N PRO A 223 1.17 -9.10 10.23
CA PRO A 223 1.25 -8.64 11.61
C PRO A 223 -0.12 -8.32 12.25
N LYS A 224 -1.13 -7.92 11.46
CA LYS A 224 -2.51 -7.65 11.93
C LYS A 224 -3.25 -8.91 12.39
N LEU A 225 -2.68 -10.09 12.18
CA LEU A 225 -3.23 -11.37 12.65
C LEU A 225 -2.77 -11.73 14.07
N GLN A 226 -1.83 -11.00 14.68
CA GLN A 226 -1.36 -11.31 16.03
C GLN A 226 -2.48 -11.09 17.06
N ASP A 227 -2.72 -12.11 17.89
CA ASP A 227 -3.71 -12.13 18.96
C ASP A 227 -3.12 -12.80 20.20
N LEU A 228 -2.64 -11.98 21.13
CA LEU A 228 -1.92 -12.42 22.34
C LEU A 228 -2.86 -12.78 23.50
N ARG A 229 -4.17 -12.91 23.27
CA ARG A 229 -5.12 -13.34 24.32
C ARG A 229 -4.81 -14.79 24.76
N PRO A 230 -4.88 -15.11 26.07
CA PRO A 230 -4.59 -16.47 26.57
C PRO A 230 -5.43 -17.60 25.95
N SER A 231 -6.56 -17.26 25.34
CA SER A 231 -7.46 -18.19 24.64
C SER A 231 -6.97 -18.62 23.24
N ASN A 232 -5.93 -17.97 22.67
CA ASN A 232 -5.35 -18.35 21.39
C ASN A 232 -3.88 -18.82 21.54
N PRO A 233 -3.61 -20.12 21.75
CA PRO A 233 -2.27 -20.61 22.01
C PRO A 233 -1.30 -20.44 20.83
N SER A 234 -1.78 -20.32 19.59
CA SER A 234 -0.89 -20.03 18.45
C SER A 234 -0.37 -18.59 18.47
N GLY A 235 -1.11 -17.65 19.06
CA GLY A 235 -0.85 -16.22 19.00
C GLY A 235 -1.27 -15.57 17.67
N ILE A 236 -1.87 -16.32 16.73
CA ILE A 236 -2.23 -15.84 15.37
C ILE A 236 -3.69 -16.18 15.03
N LEU A 237 -4.52 -15.18 14.74
CA LEU A 237 -5.95 -15.32 14.44
C LEU A 237 -6.22 -15.39 12.92
N TRP A 238 -5.95 -16.55 12.31
CA TRP A 238 -6.09 -16.74 10.87
C TRP A 238 -7.18 -17.75 10.44
N ARG A 239 -7.54 -18.71 11.31
CA ARG A 239 -8.48 -19.81 10.95
C ARG A 239 -9.86 -19.33 10.49
N ASN A 240 -10.32 -18.18 10.97
CA ASN A 240 -11.60 -17.58 10.59
C ASN A 240 -11.56 -16.85 9.22
N ARG A 241 -10.39 -16.75 8.58
CA ARG A 241 -10.19 -16.05 7.30
C ARG A 241 -9.96 -17.00 6.12
N THR A 242 -10.14 -18.31 6.29
CA THR A 242 -9.92 -19.32 5.24
C THR A 242 -10.72 -20.60 5.50
N GLN A 243 -10.87 -21.43 4.47
CA GLN A 243 -11.48 -22.77 4.54
C GLN A 243 -10.40 -23.82 4.30
N CYS A 244 -9.89 -24.43 5.37
CA CYS A 244 -8.93 -25.55 5.31
C CYS A 244 -9.25 -26.62 6.35
N SER A 245 -8.72 -27.82 6.18
CA SER A 245 -8.95 -28.93 7.09
C SER A 245 -8.35 -28.65 8.47
N SER A 246 -9.04 -29.11 9.52
CA SER A 246 -8.54 -29.01 10.90
C SER A 246 -7.18 -29.70 11.08
N ASN A 247 -6.84 -30.69 10.24
CA ASN A 247 -5.53 -31.35 10.29
C ASN A 247 -4.42 -30.40 9.82
N LEU A 248 -4.56 -29.73 8.68
CA LEU A 248 -3.56 -28.75 8.23
C LEU A 248 -3.51 -27.55 9.20
N ALA A 249 -4.67 -27.05 9.64
CA ALA A 249 -4.72 -25.92 10.55
C ALA A 249 -4.02 -26.21 11.90
N ASN A 250 -4.13 -27.43 12.44
CA ASN A 250 -3.40 -27.83 13.65
C ASN A 250 -1.88 -27.92 13.43
N ILE A 251 -1.42 -28.29 12.24
CA ILE A 251 0.02 -28.32 11.90
C ILE A 251 0.54 -26.87 11.80
N VAL A 252 -0.14 -26.02 11.04
CA VAL A 252 0.24 -24.61 10.85
C VAL A 252 0.24 -23.84 12.17
N ASP A 253 -0.79 -24.00 13.01
CA ASP A 253 -0.83 -23.39 14.35
C ASP A 253 0.35 -23.81 15.24
N ARG A 254 0.78 -25.08 15.14
CA ARG A 254 1.95 -25.55 15.88
C ARG A 254 3.26 -25.02 15.27
N MET A 255 3.34 -24.82 13.96
CA MET A 255 4.49 -24.15 13.34
C MET A 255 4.62 -22.69 13.79
N VAL A 256 3.51 -21.95 13.84
CA VAL A 256 3.51 -20.52 14.23
C VAL A 256 3.33 -20.26 15.72
N HIS A 257 3.35 -21.30 16.57
CA HIS A 257 3.04 -21.17 18.00
C HIS A 257 3.94 -20.15 18.68
N TYR A 258 3.36 -19.16 19.38
CA TYR A 258 4.07 -18.05 20.04
C TYR A 258 5.34 -18.51 20.80
N HIS A 259 5.19 -19.39 21.80
CA HIS A 259 6.33 -20.03 22.47
C HIS A 259 7.05 -21.04 21.57
N TYR A 260 8.31 -20.77 21.23
CA TYR A 260 9.15 -21.63 20.37
C TYR A 260 9.31 -23.07 20.91
N THR A 261 9.36 -23.26 22.23
CA THR A 261 9.43 -24.59 22.87
C THR A 261 8.19 -25.47 22.64
N LYS A 262 7.06 -24.88 22.20
CA LYS A 262 5.82 -25.60 21.87
C LYS A 262 5.65 -25.85 20.36
N ARG A 263 6.54 -25.28 19.52
CA ARG A 263 6.55 -25.54 18.08
C ARG A 263 6.97 -26.98 17.77
N TYR A 264 7.00 -27.32 16.48
CA TYR A 264 7.83 -28.43 16.02
C TYR A 264 9.29 -28.10 16.29
N GLN A 265 10.08 -29.07 16.73
CA GLN A 265 11.48 -28.83 17.14
C GLN A 265 12.47 -29.09 15.99
N SER A 266 12.05 -29.78 14.93
CA SER A 266 12.86 -29.97 13.71
C SER A 266 12.01 -29.98 12.45
N VAL A 267 12.66 -29.85 11.29
CA VAL A 267 12.05 -29.86 9.96
C VAL A 267 11.36 -31.21 9.69
N GLU A 268 11.98 -32.31 10.10
CA GLU A 268 11.48 -33.68 9.88
C GLU A 268 10.16 -33.93 10.61
N GLU A 269 9.94 -33.32 11.78
CA GLU A 269 8.65 -33.43 12.48
C GLU A 269 7.51 -32.80 11.65
N VAL A 270 7.76 -31.63 11.06
CA VAL A 270 6.80 -30.93 10.21
C VAL A 270 6.54 -31.71 8.93
N VAL A 271 7.61 -32.17 8.26
CA VAL A 271 7.52 -32.97 7.04
C VAL A 271 6.72 -34.25 7.28
N LYS A 272 6.99 -34.99 8.36
CA LYS A 272 6.21 -36.18 8.76
C LYS A 272 4.73 -35.85 9.02
N ALA A 273 4.45 -34.72 9.66
CA ALA A 273 3.08 -34.28 9.92
C ALA A 273 2.31 -33.94 8.62
N LEU A 274 2.95 -33.22 7.69
CA LEU A 274 2.37 -32.87 6.39
C LEU A 274 2.20 -34.09 5.47
N GLN A 275 3.18 -35.00 5.42
CA GLN A 275 3.09 -36.25 4.65
C GLN A 275 1.96 -37.16 5.17
N LYS A 276 1.71 -37.20 6.48
CA LYS A 276 0.62 -37.98 7.10
C LYS A 276 -0.78 -37.49 6.69
N ILE A 277 -0.91 -36.22 6.29
CA ILE A 277 -2.19 -35.68 5.79
C ILE A 277 -2.29 -35.74 4.26
N SER A 278 -1.18 -35.70 3.51
CA SER A 278 -1.18 -35.84 2.05
C SER A 278 -1.36 -37.28 1.57
N SER A 279 -0.93 -38.28 2.35
CA SER A 279 -1.00 -39.72 2.02
C SER A 279 -2.35 -40.38 2.29
N ARG A 280 -3.33 -39.67 2.89
CA ARG A 280 -4.67 -40.20 3.14
C ARG A 280 -5.52 -40.10 1.87
N PRO A 281 -6.05 -41.23 1.32
CA PRO A 281 -7.01 -41.14 0.23
C PRO A 281 -8.28 -40.42 0.71
N GLN A 282 -8.76 -39.46 -0.09
CA GLN A 282 -10.01 -38.75 0.20
C GLN A 282 -11.19 -39.73 0.21
N LYS A 283 -11.63 -40.14 1.41
CA LYS A 283 -12.99 -40.66 1.57
C LYS A 283 -13.95 -39.53 1.25
N LEU A 284 -14.72 -39.69 0.16
CA LEU A 284 -15.90 -38.87 -0.10
C LEU A 284 -16.82 -38.92 1.14
N THR A 285 -16.88 -37.82 1.88
CA THR A 285 -17.81 -37.66 2.99
C THR A 285 -19.22 -37.52 2.43
N LYS A 286 -20.06 -38.51 2.74
CA LYS A 286 -21.48 -38.51 2.42
C LYS A 286 -22.20 -37.28 3.00
N GLN A 287 -23.32 -36.96 2.36
CA GLN A 287 -24.30 -35.93 2.74
C GLN A 287 -24.58 -35.86 4.24
N LEU A 288 -24.69 -34.63 4.76
CA LEU A 288 -25.24 -34.36 6.09
C LEU A 288 -26.78 -34.49 6.10
N PRO A 289 -27.38 -34.86 7.24
CA PRO A 289 -28.81 -35.20 7.32
C PRO A 289 -29.72 -33.96 7.38
N LYS A 290 -30.95 -34.11 6.86
CA LYS A 290 -32.03 -33.11 7.00
C LYS A 290 -32.71 -33.26 8.35
N THR A 291 -32.64 -32.24 9.21
CA THR A 291 -33.56 -32.08 10.34
C THR A 291 -34.84 -31.35 9.93
N LYS A 292 -35.99 -31.81 10.44
CA LYS A 292 -37.30 -31.19 10.22
C LYS A 292 -37.59 -30.16 11.32
N ASN A 293 -38.18 -29.02 10.95
CA ASN A 293 -39.38 -28.40 11.51
C ASN A 293 -39.58 -27.05 10.78
N ASN A 294 -40.64 -26.83 9.99
CA ASN A 294 -42.01 -26.46 10.40
C ASN A 294 -42.00 -25.31 11.43
N ARG A 295 -42.61 -24.14 11.18
CA ARG A 295 -43.81 -23.85 10.34
C ARG A 295 -43.72 -22.50 9.58
N ASN A 296 -44.47 -22.42 8.48
CA ASN A 296 -45.24 -21.28 7.91
C ASN A 296 -44.65 -19.84 8.02
N TYR A 297 -44.59 -19.05 6.94
CA TYR A 297 -45.76 -18.61 6.17
C TYR A 297 -45.66 -18.79 4.65
N GLN A 298 -46.83 -18.76 3.99
CA GLN A 298 -47.00 -19.03 2.56
C GLN A 298 -46.92 -17.76 1.70
N THR A 299 -46.22 -17.83 0.57
CA THR A 299 -46.61 -17.14 -0.66
C THR A 299 -46.57 -18.13 -1.82
N LYS A 300 -47.70 -18.31 -2.50
CA LYS A 300 -47.82 -19.18 -3.67
C LYS A 300 -47.64 -18.37 -4.94
N THR A 301 -46.69 -18.76 -5.79
CA THR A 301 -46.80 -18.58 -7.25
C THR A 301 -46.50 -19.92 -7.90
N SER A 302 -47.44 -20.43 -8.70
CA SER A 302 -47.28 -21.66 -9.46
C SER A 302 -47.53 -21.39 -10.93
N SER A 303 -46.49 -21.44 -11.75
CA SER A 303 -46.65 -21.55 -13.20
C SER A 303 -47.13 -22.96 -13.55
N ARG A 304 -48.02 -23.09 -14.55
CA ARG A 304 -48.38 -24.38 -15.15
C ARG A 304 -48.37 -24.27 -16.66
N ARG A 305 -47.64 -25.19 -17.30
CA ARG A 305 -47.73 -25.48 -18.74
C ARG A 305 -49.16 -25.93 -19.08
N VAL A 306 -49.64 -25.50 -20.25
CA VAL A 306 -50.86 -26.01 -20.88
C VAL A 306 -50.47 -27.01 -21.99
N LYS A 307 -51.25 -28.08 -22.13
CA LYS A 307 -51.22 -29.00 -23.29
C LYS A 307 -52.48 -28.77 -24.15
N SER A 308 -52.34 -29.03 -25.44
CA SER A 308 -53.36 -28.90 -26.50
C SER A 308 -54.36 -30.05 -26.56
N HIS A 309 -55.60 -29.79 -27.00
CA HIS A 309 -56.38 -30.61 -27.97
C HIS A 309 -57.69 -29.87 -28.42
N PRO A 310 -58.47 -30.35 -29.44
CA PRO A 310 -58.91 -29.49 -30.55
C PRO A 310 -60.39 -29.05 -30.58
N LEU A 311 -60.75 -28.29 -31.63
CA LEU A 311 -62.09 -27.79 -31.98
C LEU A 311 -63.11 -28.91 -32.32
N TRP A 312 -64.40 -28.74 -32.00
CA TRP A 312 -65.42 -28.19 -32.92
C TRP A 312 -66.84 -28.16 -32.28
N PHE A 313 -67.70 -27.31 -32.86
CA PHE A 313 -69.06 -26.90 -32.47
C PHE A 313 -69.24 -25.97 -31.23
N VAL A 314 -70.27 -25.09 -31.15
CA VAL A 314 -70.87 -24.20 -32.19
C VAL A 314 -71.72 -23.04 -31.61
N LEU A 315 -72.02 -22.01 -32.43
CA LEU A 315 -73.07 -20.95 -32.35
C LEU A 315 -73.47 -20.34 -30.98
N PHE A 316 -73.03 -19.10 -30.74
CA PHE A 316 -73.83 -17.84 -30.64
C PHE A 316 -73.07 -16.80 -29.79
N GLY A 317 -72.91 -15.56 -30.30
CA GLY A 317 -72.21 -14.50 -29.56
C GLY A 317 -71.37 -13.52 -30.39
N PHE A 318 -71.82 -13.14 -31.59
CA PHE A 318 -71.19 -12.05 -32.36
C PHE A 318 -71.44 -10.69 -31.67
N ALA A 319 -70.59 -10.31 -30.71
CA ALA A 319 -70.55 -8.95 -30.16
C ALA A 319 -69.21 -8.57 -29.51
N SER A 320 -68.55 -9.47 -28.77
CA SER A 320 -67.46 -9.10 -27.85
C SER A 320 -66.05 -9.09 -28.45
N VAL A 321 -65.73 -9.98 -29.39
CA VAL A 321 -64.38 -10.07 -30.00
C VAL A 321 -64.10 -8.88 -30.90
N GLY A 322 -65.11 -8.42 -31.65
CA GLY A 322 -65.02 -7.22 -32.50
C GLY A 322 -64.74 -5.97 -31.67
N VAL A 323 -65.41 -5.80 -30.52
CA VAL A 323 -65.18 -4.66 -29.62
C VAL A 323 -63.77 -4.68 -29.03
N ILE A 324 -63.22 -5.83 -28.64
CA ILE A 324 -61.84 -5.91 -28.13
C ILE A 324 -60.81 -5.64 -29.23
N ALA A 325 -60.98 -6.21 -30.43
CA ALA A 325 -60.09 -5.95 -31.57
C ALA A 325 -60.18 -4.49 -32.04
N VAL A 326 -61.37 -3.90 -32.05
CA VAL A 326 -61.58 -2.47 -32.33
C VAL A 326 -60.99 -1.62 -31.21
N LEU A 327 -61.12 -1.96 -29.92
CA LEU A 327 -60.51 -1.20 -28.82
C LEU A 327 -58.98 -1.28 -28.85
N ILE A 328 -58.38 -2.44 -29.13
CA ILE A 328 -56.94 -2.58 -29.33
C ILE A 328 -56.50 -1.78 -30.56
N GLY A 329 -57.26 -1.85 -31.66
CA GLY A 329 -57.04 -1.04 -32.86
C GLY A 329 -57.18 0.46 -32.61
N LEU A 330 -58.14 0.88 -31.78
CA LEU A 330 -58.40 2.27 -31.40
C LEU A 330 -57.28 2.77 -30.50
N VAL A 331 -56.86 1.99 -29.50
CA VAL A 331 -55.71 2.31 -28.64
C VAL A 331 -54.43 2.39 -29.47
N TYR A 332 -54.21 1.47 -30.41
CA TYR A 332 -53.06 1.52 -31.32
C TYR A 332 -53.14 2.68 -32.32
N PHE A 333 -54.34 3.10 -32.73
CA PHE A 333 -54.57 4.24 -33.62
C PHE A 333 -54.43 5.59 -32.89
N LEU A 334 -54.91 5.68 -31.65
CA LEU A 334 -54.83 6.85 -30.77
C LEU A 334 -53.42 7.04 -30.16
N ASN A 335 -52.69 5.93 -29.89
CA ASN A 335 -51.27 5.94 -29.52
C ASN A 335 -50.33 5.85 -30.74
N ARG A 336 -50.79 6.21 -31.96
CA ARG A 336 -49.84 6.37 -33.07
C ARG A 336 -48.84 7.48 -32.73
N PRO A 337 -47.53 7.26 -32.92
CA PRO A 337 -46.54 8.31 -32.74
C PRO A 337 -46.92 9.54 -33.57
N ASN A 338 -46.86 10.72 -32.97
CA ASN A 338 -47.11 11.99 -33.63
C ASN A 338 -45.80 12.79 -33.69
N PRO A 339 -44.89 12.46 -34.63
CA PRO A 339 -43.55 13.03 -34.67
C PRO A 339 -43.58 14.55 -34.82
N VAL A 340 -44.45 15.09 -35.69
CA VAL A 340 -44.55 16.54 -35.92
C VAL A 340 -44.98 17.31 -34.65
N LYS A 341 -45.89 16.75 -33.84
CA LYS A 341 -46.30 17.35 -32.57
C LYS A 341 -45.25 17.14 -31.48
N ALA A 342 -44.59 15.99 -31.47
CA ALA A 342 -43.49 15.70 -30.55
C ALA A 342 -42.33 16.69 -30.76
N GLU A 343 -41.93 16.89 -32.02
CA GLU A 343 -40.82 17.78 -32.41
C GLU A 343 -41.07 19.22 -31.96
N ARG A 344 -42.25 19.78 -32.25
CA ARG A 344 -42.62 21.14 -31.81
C ARG A 344 -42.64 21.30 -30.28
N ILE A 345 -42.84 20.21 -29.53
CA ILE A 345 -42.78 20.23 -28.06
C ILE A 345 -41.32 20.06 -27.60
N PHE A 346 -40.51 19.28 -28.31
CA PHE A 346 -39.09 19.11 -28.08
C PHE A 346 -38.30 20.41 -28.34
N GLU A 347 -38.60 21.14 -29.41
CA GLU A 347 -38.07 22.50 -29.69
C GLU A 347 -38.30 23.45 -28.51
N LYS A 348 -39.52 23.46 -27.95
CA LYS A 348 -39.83 24.22 -26.72
C LYS A 348 -39.04 23.73 -25.51
N GLY A 349 -38.70 22.44 -25.45
CA GLY A 349 -37.81 21.89 -24.43
C GLY A 349 -36.40 22.45 -24.55
N ILE A 350 -35.86 22.52 -25.77
CA ILE A 350 -34.56 23.14 -26.07
C ILE A 350 -34.57 24.63 -25.72
N GLU A 351 -35.61 25.37 -26.11
CA GLU A 351 -35.79 26.79 -25.77
C GLU A 351 -35.77 27.01 -24.25
N ASN A 352 -36.52 26.21 -23.48
CA ASN A 352 -36.51 26.28 -22.02
C ASN A 352 -35.13 25.94 -21.43
N ALA A 353 -34.41 24.95 -21.98
CA ALA A 353 -33.08 24.59 -21.51
C ALA A 353 -32.04 25.69 -21.78
N ASN A 354 -32.11 26.33 -22.95
CA ASN A 354 -31.26 27.47 -23.32
C ASN A 354 -31.55 28.70 -22.44
N ASN A 355 -32.81 28.90 -22.05
CA ASN A 355 -33.23 29.92 -21.08
C ASN A 355 -32.95 29.51 -19.60
N GLY A 356 -32.19 28.44 -19.36
CA GLY A 356 -31.81 27.96 -18.02
C GLY A 356 -32.91 27.21 -17.26
N ASN A 357 -34.14 27.13 -17.77
CA ASN A 357 -35.28 26.50 -17.11
C ASN A 357 -35.31 24.98 -17.36
N GLN A 358 -34.38 24.26 -16.71
CA GLN A 358 -34.21 22.82 -16.88
C GLN A 358 -35.47 22.01 -16.49
N GLN A 359 -36.23 22.42 -15.46
CA GLN A 359 -37.49 21.77 -15.08
C GLN A 359 -38.55 21.87 -16.18
N ALA A 360 -38.74 23.05 -16.79
CA ALA A 360 -39.68 23.20 -17.90
C ALA A 360 -39.21 22.45 -19.14
N ALA A 361 -37.89 22.42 -19.39
CA ALA A 361 -37.31 21.62 -20.47
C ALA A 361 -37.61 20.13 -20.30
N ILE A 362 -37.36 19.56 -19.11
CA ILE A 362 -37.69 18.16 -18.78
C ILE A 362 -39.18 17.88 -18.97
N ALA A 363 -40.07 18.76 -18.48
CA ALA A 363 -41.52 18.59 -18.64
C ALA A 363 -42.00 18.67 -20.10
N ALA A 364 -41.26 19.36 -20.98
CA ALA A 364 -41.49 19.36 -22.42
C ALA A 364 -40.94 18.07 -23.05
N TYR A 365 -39.71 17.64 -22.73
CA TYR A 365 -39.11 16.40 -23.20
C TYR A 365 -39.94 15.16 -22.80
N ASP A 366 -40.50 15.13 -21.59
CA ASP A 366 -41.41 14.07 -21.13
C ASP A 366 -42.65 13.94 -22.05
N LYS A 367 -43.23 15.07 -22.47
CA LYS A 367 -44.37 15.11 -23.39
C LYS A 367 -43.98 14.73 -24.83
N ALA A 368 -42.78 15.14 -25.29
CA ALA A 368 -42.26 14.73 -26.59
C ALA A 368 -42.05 13.20 -26.65
N ILE A 369 -41.45 12.62 -25.60
CA ILE A 369 -41.23 11.17 -25.45
C ILE A 369 -42.55 10.40 -25.38
N GLN A 370 -43.59 10.92 -24.72
CA GLN A 370 -44.93 10.31 -24.74
C GLN A 370 -45.54 10.27 -26.15
N LEU A 371 -45.23 11.25 -27.01
CA LEU A 371 -45.76 11.37 -28.38
C LEU A 371 -44.90 10.64 -29.43
N ASN A 372 -43.60 10.43 -29.18
CA ASN A 372 -42.71 9.61 -30.01
C ASN A 372 -41.59 8.98 -29.14
N PRO A 373 -41.80 7.75 -28.61
CA PRO A 373 -40.92 7.13 -27.59
C PRO A 373 -39.67 6.42 -28.15
N ASN A 374 -39.46 6.47 -29.47
CA ASN A 374 -38.31 5.83 -30.13
C ASN A 374 -37.26 6.82 -30.62
N GLU A 375 -37.50 8.13 -30.47
CA GLU A 375 -36.55 9.18 -30.83
C GLU A 375 -35.45 9.31 -29.77
N GLU A 376 -34.20 9.00 -30.12
CA GLU A 376 -33.12 9.00 -29.12
C GLU A 376 -32.75 10.41 -28.65
N GLU A 377 -32.85 11.44 -29.49
CA GLU A 377 -32.37 12.78 -29.13
C GLU A 377 -33.19 13.37 -27.96
N TYR A 378 -34.47 13.04 -27.86
CA TYR A 378 -35.33 13.46 -26.75
C TYR A 378 -34.83 12.92 -25.41
N TYR A 379 -34.41 11.65 -25.37
CA TYR A 379 -33.80 11.05 -24.19
C TYR A 379 -32.42 11.67 -23.92
N TYR A 380 -31.63 11.96 -24.96
CA TYR A 380 -30.32 12.58 -24.81
C TYR A 380 -30.40 13.98 -24.20
N LYS A 381 -31.23 14.89 -24.74
CA LYS A 381 -31.42 16.24 -24.15
C LYS A 381 -32.01 16.18 -22.74
N ARG A 382 -32.97 15.27 -22.48
CA ARG A 382 -33.52 15.10 -21.12
C ARG A 382 -32.48 14.54 -20.15
N GLY A 383 -31.57 13.68 -20.62
CA GLY A 383 -30.41 13.22 -19.88
C GLY A 383 -29.48 14.37 -19.50
N ASN A 384 -29.15 15.25 -20.46
CA ASN A 384 -28.34 16.44 -20.22
C ASN A 384 -29.02 17.39 -19.21
N ALA A 385 -30.34 17.63 -19.35
CA ALA A 385 -31.09 18.46 -18.40
C ALA A 385 -31.13 17.88 -16.98
N TYR A 386 -31.22 16.55 -16.84
CA TYR A 386 -31.08 15.90 -15.53
C TYR A 386 -29.65 15.98 -14.97
N TYR A 387 -28.62 15.90 -15.82
CA TYR A 387 -27.23 16.07 -15.42
C TYR A 387 -26.96 17.48 -14.91
N ASN A 388 -27.48 18.52 -15.60
CA ASN A 388 -27.41 19.92 -15.17
C ASN A 388 -28.16 20.21 -13.86
N LEU A 389 -29.04 19.30 -13.42
CA LEU A 389 -29.74 19.34 -12.13
C LEU A 389 -29.13 18.36 -11.11
N GLU A 390 -27.89 17.92 -11.36
CA GLU A 390 -27.13 16.94 -10.55
C GLU A 390 -27.85 15.60 -10.31
N ASN A 391 -28.89 15.31 -11.09
CA ASN A 391 -29.68 14.09 -10.99
C ASN A 391 -29.03 12.98 -11.84
N TYR A 392 -27.78 12.65 -11.50
CA TYR A 392 -26.92 11.75 -12.25
C TYR A 392 -27.58 10.38 -12.51
N GLN A 393 -28.34 9.84 -11.55
CA GLN A 393 -29.06 8.57 -11.73
C GLN A 393 -30.11 8.65 -12.86
N LYS A 394 -30.89 9.73 -12.95
CA LYS A 394 -31.82 9.93 -14.08
C LYS A 394 -31.09 10.23 -15.38
N ALA A 395 -29.96 10.94 -15.34
CA ALA A 395 -29.13 11.17 -16.52
C ALA A 395 -28.60 9.83 -17.09
N ILE A 396 -27.99 8.98 -16.25
CA ILE A 396 -27.50 7.64 -16.59
C ILE A 396 -28.61 6.76 -17.19
N ALA A 397 -29.82 6.78 -16.62
CA ALA A 397 -30.96 6.04 -17.14
C ALA A 397 -31.38 6.51 -18.54
N ASN A 398 -31.39 7.83 -18.78
CA ASN A 398 -31.70 8.41 -20.09
C ASN A 398 -30.62 8.09 -21.12
N TYR A 399 -29.33 8.30 -20.82
CA TYR A 399 -28.24 7.94 -21.73
C TYR A 399 -28.20 6.44 -22.02
N SER A 400 -28.57 5.58 -21.05
CA SER A 400 -28.70 4.14 -21.30
C SER A 400 -29.85 3.81 -22.25
N LYS A 401 -30.96 4.56 -22.21
CA LYS A 401 -32.03 4.43 -23.20
C LYS A 401 -31.59 4.91 -24.59
N VAL A 402 -30.79 5.99 -24.69
CA VAL A 402 -30.16 6.43 -25.95
C VAL A 402 -29.27 5.31 -26.52
N ILE A 403 -28.37 4.74 -25.71
CA ILE A 403 -27.45 3.68 -26.15
C ILE A 403 -28.19 2.38 -26.54
N ASN A 404 -29.34 2.10 -25.91
CA ASN A 404 -30.19 0.96 -26.29
C ASN A 404 -30.94 1.18 -27.62
N LEU A 405 -31.20 2.43 -28.01
CA LEU A 405 -31.78 2.78 -29.33
C LEU A 405 -30.69 2.84 -30.40
N ASN A 406 -29.56 3.49 -30.08
CA ASN A 406 -28.41 3.71 -30.96
C ASN A 406 -27.11 3.37 -30.23
N PRO A 407 -26.62 2.11 -30.33
CA PRO A 407 -25.39 1.68 -29.65
C PRO A 407 -24.12 2.43 -30.06
N SER A 408 -24.13 3.08 -31.23
CA SER A 408 -23.04 3.89 -31.78
C SER A 408 -23.06 5.37 -31.33
N HIS A 409 -24.03 5.80 -30.51
CA HIS A 409 -24.17 7.20 -30.12
C HIS A 409 -23.07 7.67 -29.14
N VAL A 410 -21.93 8.09 -29.70
CA VAL A 410 -20.69 8.43 -28.97
C VAL A 410 -20.91 9.35 -27.76
N ASN A 411 -21.64 10.45 -27.95
CA ASN A 411 -21.85 11.45 -26.89
C ASN A 411 -22.71 10.91 -25.73
N ALA A 412 -23.49 9.85 -25.94
CA ALA A 412 -24.27 9.23 -24.87
C ALA A 412 -23.41 8.28 -24.03
N HIS A 413 -22.46 7.56 -24.64
CA HIS A 413 -21.43 6.84 -23.89
C HIS A 413 -20.57 7.83 -23.10
N PHE A 414 -20.12 8.93 -23.74
CA PHE A 414 -19.31 9.95 -23.06
C PHE A 414 -20.03 10.56 -21.85
N ASN A 415 -21.24 11.10 -22.04
CA ASN A 415 -21.98 11.75 -20.94
C ASN A 415 -22.42 10.74 -19.86
N ARG A 416 -22.68 9.47 -20.21
CA ARG A 416 -22.93 8.42 -19.22
C ARG A 416 -21.67 8.04 -18.45
N GLY A 417 -20.50 8.02 -19.11
CA GLY A 417 -19.21 7.83 -18.48
C GLY A 417 -18.91 8.92 -17.44
N THR A 418 -19.15 10.19 -17.80
CA THR A 418 -19.02 11.33 -16.87
C THR A 418 -19.99 11.20 -15.69
N ALA A 419 -21.30 11.04 -15.92
CA ALA A 419 -22.28 10.89 -14.84
C ALA A 419 -22.01 9.67 -13.92
N ARG A 420 -21.40 8.61 -14.47
CA ARG A 420 -20.93 7.45 -13.68
C ARG A 420 -19.71 7.79 -12.83
N TYR A 421 -18.76 8.55 -13.37
CA TYR A 421 -17.62 9.05 -12.60
C TYR A 421 -18.08 9.90 -11.41
N ASP A 422 -19.03 10.83 -11.62
CA ASP A 422 -19.57 11.69 -10.57
C ASP A 422 -20.34 10.89 -9.49
N THR A 423 -20.93 9.74 -9.87
CA THR A 423 -21.56 8.79 -8.94
C THR A 423 -20.60 7.71 -8.40
N GLN A 424 -19.29 7.84 -8.66
CA GLN A 424 -18.24 6.91 -8.27
C GLN A 424 -18.37 5.47 -8.83
N ASP A 425 -19.18 5.26 -9.87
CA ASP A 425 -19.19 4.03 -10.70
C ASP A 425 -17.99 4.04 -11.66
N TYR A 426 -16.79 3.94 -11.09
CA TYR A 426 -15.53 3.98 -11.86
C TYR A 426 -15.46 2.84 -12.90
N ALA A 427 -15.98 1.66 -12.58
CA ALA A 427 -16.00 0.51 -13.49
C ALA A 427 -16.90 0.76 -14.72
N GLY A 428 -18.11 1.29 -14.50
CA GLY A 428 -19.02 1.69 -15.57
C GLY A 428 -18.46 2.84 -16.40
N ALA A 429 -17.83 3.84 -15.77
CA ALA A 429 -17.22 4.97 -16.45
C ALA A 429 -16.04 4.55 -17.35
N ILE A 430 -15.13 3.71 -16.86
CA ILE A 430 -14.02 3.14 -17.66
C ILE A 430 -14.57 2.39 -18.89
N ASN A 431 -15.63 1.58 -18.72
CA ASN A 431 -16.23 0.86 -19.84
C ASN A 431 -16.84 1.81 -20.89
N ASP A 432 -17.56 2.85 -20.46
CA ASP A 432 -18.21 3.80 -21.36
C ASP A 432 -17.18 4.64 -22.14
N PHE A 433 -16.15 5.20 -21.49
CA PHE A 433 -15.06 5.87 -22.20
C PHE A 433 -14.27 4.92 -23.10
N THR A 434 -14.18 3.64 -22.75
CA THR A 434 -13.60 2.62 -23.64
C THR A 434 -14.46 2.35 -24.88
N GLN A 435 -15.80 2.45 -24.80
CA GLN A 435 -16.65 2.41 -26.00
C GLN A 435 -16.51 3.70 -26.83
N VAL A 436 -16.40 4.87 -26.20
CA VAL A 436 -16.07 6.13 -26.90
C VAL A 436 -14.78 5.96 -27.71
N LEU A 437 -13.71 5.47 -27.09
CA LEU A 437 -12.42 5.25 -27.75
C LEU A 437 -12.43 4.12 -28.79
N ARG A 438 -13.34 3.15 -28.70
CA ARG A 438 -13.59 2.18 -29.78
C ARG A 438 -14.25 2.83 -31.00
N LEU A 439 -15.17 3.77 -30.78
CA LEU A 439 -15.91 4.47 -31.84
C LEU A 439 -15.12 5.66 -32.43
N LYS A 440 -14.28 6.31 -31.62
CA LYS A 440 -13.37 7.40 -31.99
C LYS A 440 -11.97 7.17 -31.37
N PRO A 441 -11.06 6.41 -32.03
CA PRO A 441 -9.74 6.07 -31.48
C PRO A 441 -8.75 7.23 -31.28
N GLN A 442 -9.09 8.43 -31.75
CA GLN A 442 -8.26 9.65 -31.65
C GLN A 442 -8.93 10.74 -30.78
N ASP A 443 -9.91 10.37 -29.95
CA ASP A 443 -10.59 11.29 -29.04
C ASP A 443 -9.72 11.56 -27.79
N ALA A 444 -8.98 12.66 -27.83
CA ALA A 444 -8.05 13.06 -26.76
C ALA A 444 -8.77 13.31 -25.43
N GLU A 445 -9.99 13.86 -25.48
CA GLU A 445 -10.81 14.15 -24.31
C GLU A 445 -11.33 12.85 -23.65
N ALA A 446 -11.71 11.86 -24.45
CA ALA A 446 -12.08 10.53 -23.91
C ALA A 446 -10.88 9.81 -23.26
N PHE A 447 -9.67 9.96 -23.80
CA PHE A 447 -8.45 9.50 -23.12
C PHE A 447 -8.22 10.27 -21.81
N TYR A 448 -8.30 11.60 -21.82
CA TYR A 448 -8.14 12.42 -20.62
C TYR A 448 -9.13 12.03 -19.51
N LYS A 449 -10.43 11.96 -19.84
CA LYS A 449 -11.48 11.56 -18.89
C LYS A 449 -11.29 10.14 -18.36
N ARG A 450 -10.95 9.15 -19.20
CA ARG A 450 -10.67 7.80 -18.71
C ARG A 450 -9.42 7.76 -17.81
N GLY A 451 -8.41 8.58 -18.11
CA GLY A 451 -7.25 8.81 -17.24
C GLY A 451 -7.64 9.31 -15.85
N LEU A 452 -8.54 10.29 -15.75
CA LEU A 452 -9.08 10.76 -14.46
C LEU A 452 -9.81 9.65 -13.69
N VAL A 453 -10.64 8.82 -14.36
CA VAL A 453 -11.29 7.68 -13.71
C VAL A 453 -10.27 6.67 -13.20
N HIS A 454 -9.20 6.41 -13.98
CA HIS A 454 -8.10 5.55 -13.54
C HIS A 454 -7.33 6.12 -12.34
N TYR A 455 -7.11 7.43 -12.28
CA TYR A 455 -6.50 8.10 -11.12
C TYR A 455 -7.37 7.98 -9.86
N SER A 456 -8.67 8.30 -9.95
CA SER A 456 -9.59 8.23 -8.81
C SER A 456 -9.90 6.79 -8.35
N SER A 457 -9.71 5.80 -9.22
CA SER A 457 -9.71 4.36 -8.87
C SER A 457 -8.32 3.82 -8.45
N GLN A 458 -7.35 4.70 -8.19
CA GLN A 458 -5.97 4.40 -7.74
C GLN A 458 -5.15 3.53 -8.71
N ASN A 459 -5.56 3.42 -9.97
CA ASN A 459 -4.81 2.75 -11.02
C ASN A 459 -3.91 3.76 -11.75
N TYR A 460 -2.93 4.29 -11.03
CA TYR A 460 -2.01 5.32 -11.53
C TYR A 460 -1.27 4.93 -12.82
N PRO A 461 -0.78 3.68 -13.03
CA PRO A 461 -0.15 3.30 -14.29
C PRO A 461 -1.07 3.44 -15.51
N ALA A 462 -2.35 3.08 -15.39
CA ALA A 462 -3.32 3.25 -16.47
C ALA A 462 -3.66 4.73 -16.71
N ALA A 463 -3.76 5.54 -15.65
CA ALA A 463 -3.95 6.98 -15.76
C ALA A 463 -2.78 7.65 -16.51
N ILE A 464 -1.54 7.30 -16.17
CA ILE A 464 -0.32 7.80 -16.84
C ILE A 464 -0.33 7.44 -18.33
N GLN A 465 -0.76 6.22 -18.68
CA GLN A 465 -0.85 5.79 -20.08
C GLN A 465 -1.90 6.59 -20.86
N ASP A 466 -3.11 6.73 -20.31
CA ASP A 466 -4.20 7.45 -20.98
C ASP A 466 -3.92 8.95 -21.11
N HIS A 467 -3.42 9.61 -20.06
CA HIS A 467 -3.00 11.01 -20.14
C HIS A 467 -1.84 11.20 -21.12
N THR A 468 -0.90 10.25 -21.22
CA THR A 468 0.16 10.29 -22.25
C THR A 468 -0.39 10.23 -23.66
N GLN A 469 -1.45 9.45 -23.89
CA GLN A 469 -2.09 9.37 -25.20
C GLN A 469 -2.93 10.63 -25.50
N ALA A 470 -3.59 11.22 -24.50
CA ALA A 470 -4.24 12.53 -24.62
C ALA A 470 -3.23 13.64 -25.01
N ILE A 471 -2.09 13.71 -24.32
CA ILE A 471 -0.99 14.66 -24.65
C ILE A 471 -0.41 14.39 -26.04
N ARG A 472 -0.26 13.13 -26.47
CA ARG A 472 0.21 12.82 -27.84
C ARG A 472 -0.75 13.36 -28.91
N LEU A 473 -2.06 13.26 -28.67
CA LEU A 473 -3.09 13.73 -29.60
C LEU A 473 -3.24 15.27 -29.55
N GLN A 474 -3.04 15.87 -28.38
CA GLN A 474 -3.12 17.31 -28.15
C GLN A 474 -1.95 17.79 -27.29
N PRO A 475 -0.79 18.15 -27.88
CA PRO A 475 0.44 18.48 -27.15
C PRO A 475 0.40 19.75 -26.29
N ASN A 476 -0.67 20.55 -26.38
CA ASN A 476 -0.94 21.73 -25.56
C ASN A 476 -2.05 21.51 -24.51
N ASN A 477 -2.49 20.27 -24.28
CA ASN A 477 -3.52 19.95 -23.27
C ASN A 477 -2.92 19.98 -21.85
N ILE A 478 -2.99 21.15 -21.22
CA ILE A 478 -2.46 21.42 -19.87
C ILE A 478 -3.12 20.53 -18.81
N ASP A 479 -4.42 20.28 -18.92
CA ASP A 479 -5.15 19.43 -17.97
C ASP A 479 -4.67 17.97 -18.03
N ALA A 480 -4.31 17.48 -19.21
CA ALA A 480 -3.70 16.16 -19.37
C ALA A 480 -2.26 16.10 -18.82
N TYR A 481 -1.46 17.17 -18.94
CA TYR A 481 -0.17 17.26 -18.22
C TYR A 481 -0.37 17.27 -16.70
N HIS A 482 -1.33 18.05 -16.19
CA HIS A 482 -1.66 18.10 -14.77
C HIS A 482 -2.09 16.71 -14.26
N GLY A 483 -3.04 16.06 -14.93
CA GLY A 483 -3.50 14.71 -14.60
C GLY A 483 -2.38 13.65 -14.65
N ARG A 484 -1.48 13.72 -15.64
CA ARG A 484 -0.30 12.83 -15.69
C ARG A 484 0.68 13.10 -14.56
N GLY A 485 0.94 14.37 -14.25
CA GLY A 485 1.82 14.76 -13.15
C GLY A 485 1.30 14.29 -11.79
N LEU A 486 -0.01 14.45 -11.54
CA LEU A 486 -0.67 13.93 -10.34
C LEU A 486 -0.56 12.41 -10.26
N ALA A 487 -0.86 11.70 -11.35
CA ALA A 487 -0.76 10.25 -11.41
C ALA A 487 0.68 9.75 -11.22
N ARG A 488 1.68 10.45 -11.77
CA ARG A 488 3.11 10.16 -11.55
C ARG A 488 3.53 10.36 -10.10
N ALA A 489 3.16 11.48 -9.50
CA ALA A 489 3.46 11.77 -8.09
C ALA A 489 2.85 10.71 -7.16
N ALA A 490 1.58 10.34 -7.38
CA ALA A 490 0.91 9.27 -6.63
C ALA A 490 1.52 7.87 -6.88
N ASN A 491 2.14 7.66 -8.04
CA ASN A 491 2.94 6.46 -8.36
C ASN A 491 4.43 6.59 -7.96
N ASN A 492 4.77 7.56 -7.11
CA ASN A 492 6.12 7.81 -6.59
C ASN A 492 7.18 8.18 -7.68
N ASP A 493 6.75 8.66 -8.84
CA ASP A 493 7.58 9.25 -9.91
C ASP A 493 7.56 10.79 -9.79
N LEU A 494 8.17 11.32 -8.73
CA LEU A 494 8.23 12.77 -8.47
C LEU A 494 9.00 13.52 -9.57
N GLN A 495 10.03 12.91 -10.15
CA GLN A 495 10.83 13.52 -11.21
C GLN A 495 10.02 13.66 -12.51
N GLY A 496 9.27 12.64 -12.92
CA GLY A 496 8.35 12.73 -14.05
C GLY A 496 7.19 13.70 -13.82
N ALA A 497 6.71 13.82 -12.57
CA ALA A 497 5.69 14.81 -12.21
C ALA A 497 6.22 16.25 -12.37
N ILE A 498 7.42 16.55 -11.86
CA ILE A 498 8.09 17.86 -12.06
C ILE A 498 8.28 18.17 -13.55
N THR A 499 8.57 17.18 -14.38
CA THR A 499 8.67 17.36 -15.85
C THR A 499 7.33 17.79 -16.45
N ASP A 500 6.22 17.13 -16.09
CA ASP A 500 4.88 17.52 -16.58
C ASP A 500 4.46 18.92 -16.10
N TYR A 501 4.69 19.24 -14.82
CA TYR A 501 4.37 20.57 -14.29
C TYR A 501 5.27 21.67 -14.88
N THR A 502 6.49 21.34 -15.28
CA THR A 502 7.36 22.28 -16.02
C THR A 502 6.83 22.56 -17.42
N GLU A 503 6.23 21.58 -18.11
CA GLU A 503 5.52 21.83 -19.36
C GLU A 503 4.25 22.66 -19.16
N MET A 504 3.50 22.48 -18.07
CA MET A 504 2.39 23.38 -17.73
C MET A 504 2.85 24.83 -17.56
N VAL A 505 3.91 25.06 -16.80
CA VAL A 505 4.53 26.40 -16.62
C VAL A 505 5.04 26.97 -17.94
N ARG A 506 5.55 26.15 -18.86
CA ARG A 506 5.99 26.58 -20.19
C ARG A 506 4.83 26.97 -21.10
N LEU A 507 3.68 26.29 -20.97
CA LEU A 507 2.49 26.55 -21.78
C LEU A 507 1.69 27.76 -21.29
N GLU A 508 1.50 27.90 -19.97
CA GLU A 508 0.81 29.04 -19.34
C GLU A 508 1.63 29.64 -18.17
N PRO A 509 2.63 30.50 -18.45
CA PRO A 509 3.54 31.06 -17.44
C PRO A 509 2.91 31.98 -16.38
N GLN A 510 1.61 32.28 -16.52
CA GLN A 510 0.84 33.13 -15.59
C GLN A 510 -0.20 32.33 -14.78
N LYS A 511 -0.30 31.01 -15.00
CA LYS A 511 -1.24 30.15 -14.26
C LYS A 511 -0.52 29.50 -13.07
N ILE A 512 -1.05 29.72 -11.86
CA ILE A 512 -0.40 29.30 -10.62
C ILE A 512 -0.28 27.77 -10.47
N ASP A 513 -1.24 27.00 -11.01
CA ASP A 513 -1.35 25.54 -10.84
C ASP A 513 -0.05 24.79 -11.17
N GLY A 514 0.65 25.21 -12.23
CA GLY A 514 1.91 24.60 -12.66
C GLY A 514 3.03 24.82 -11.66
N TYR A 515 3.21 26.06 -11.18
CA TYR A 515 4.19 26.39 -10.15
C TYR A 515 3.85 25.72 -8.83
N TYR A 516 2.60 25.83 -8.37
CA TYR A 516 2.12 25.24 -7.13
C TYR A 516 2.34 23.72 -7.08
N SER A 517 1.95 23.01 -8.15
CA SER A 517 2.10 21.55 -8.23
C SER A 517 3.57 21.13 -8.33
N ARG A 518 4.41 21.92 -9.03
CA ARG A 518 5.86 21.68 -9.11
C ARG A 518 6.57 21.93 -7.79
N GLY A 519 6.21 22.99 -7.07
CA GLY A 519 6.73 23.29 -5.73
C GLY A 519 6.44 22.16 -4.75
N ARG A 520 5.19 21.65 -4.75
CA ARG A 520 4.81 20.48 -3.94
C ARG A 520 5.63 19.23 -4.29
N ALA A 521 5.79 18.92 -5.58
CA ALA A 521 6.58 17.76 -6.00
C ALA A 521 8.08 17.90 -5.67
N ARG A 522 8.63 19.11 -5.77
CA ARG A 522 10.01 19.44 -5.36
C ARG A 522 10.23 19.28 -3.87
N PHE A 523 9.31 19.80 -3.05
CA PHE A 523 9.31 19.63 -1.60
C PHE A 523 9.40 18.14 -1.21
N PHE A 524 8.54 17.28 -1.75
CA PHE A 524 8.57 15.85 -1.47
C PHE A 524 9.82 15.11 -1.98
N MET A 525 10.56 15.70 -2.93
CA MET A 525 11.85 15.17 -3.39
C MET A 525 13.07 15.79 -2.67
N GLY A 526 12.84 16.69 -1.72
CA GLY A 526 13.90 17.39 -0.97
C GLY A 526 14.54 18.58 -1.71
N ASP A 527 14.02 18.98 -2.88
CA ASP A 527 14.40 20.22 -3.57
C ASP A 527 13.70 21.42 -2.91
N TYR A 528 14.09 21.72 -1.67
CA TYR A 528 13.48 22.80 -0.89
C TYR A 528 13.72 24.18 -1.51
N GLN A 529 14.87 24.41 -2.16
CA GLN A 529 15.13 25.69 -2.82
C GLN A 529 14.22 25.87 -4.05
N GLY A 530 14.13 24.88 -4.93
CA GLY A 530 13.20 24.95 -6.07
C GLY A 530 11.73 25.02 -5.63
N SER A 531 11.39 24.45 -4.48
CA SER A 531 10.08 24.58 -3.84
C SER A 531 9.80 26.04 -3.41
N LEU A 532 10.76 26.69 -2.73
CA LEU A 532 10.65 28.12 -2.39
C LEU A 532 10.50 28.99 -3.65
N ASP A 533 11.29 28.74 -4.69
CA ASP A 533 11.26 29.52 -5.93
C ASP A 533 9.90 29.42 -6.64
N ASP A 534 9.29 28.23 -6.66
CA ASP A 534 7.96 28.02 -7.22
C ASP A 534 6.86 28.71 -6.39
N TYR A 535 6.86 28.59 -5.04
CA TYR A 535 5.87 29.29 -4.21
C TYR A 535 6.05 30.80 -4.20
N ASN A 536 7.29 31.30 -4.31
CA ASN A 536 7.55 32.71 -4.54
C ASN A 536 6.85 33.19 -5.82
N LYS A 537 6.87 32.39 -6.89
CA LYS A 537 6.18 32.76 -8.13
C LYS A 537 4.66 32.67 -8.04
N VAL A 538 4.12 31.70 -7.29
CA VAL A 538 2.67 31.68 -6.98
C VAL A 538 2.26 32.95 -6.25
N ILE A 539 2.99 33.35 -5.21
CA ILE A 539 2.68 34.54 -4.38
C ILE A 539 2.92 35.86 -5.14
N GLU A 540 3.83 35.88 -6.13
CA GLU A 540 3.99 37.04 -7.03
C GLU A 540 2.77 37.25 -7.94
N ILE A 541 2.12 36.16 -8.38
CA ILE A 541 0.94 36.18 -9.26
C ILE A 541 -0.35 36.36 -8.44
N ASP A 542 -0.45 35.70 -7.29
CA ASP A 542 -1.59 35.70 -6.37
C ASP A 542 -1.13 35.97 -4.93
N PRO A 543 -1.04 37.25 -4.50
CA PRO A 543 -0.56 37.63 -3.17
C PRO A 543 -1.47 37.25 -2.00
N GLU A 544 -2.67 36.74 -2.26
CA GLU A 544 -3.59 36.24 -1.23
C GLU A 544 -3.74 34.71 -1.30
N ASN A 545 -2.80 34.01 -1.98
CA ASN A 545 -2.79 32.56 -2.04
C ASN A 545 -2.36 31.92 -0.71
N GLU A 546 -3.33 31.63 0.15
CA GLU A 546 -3.14 30.99 1.45
C GLU A 546 -2.29 29.71 1.38
N GLU A 547 -2.63 28.80 0.48
CA GLU A 547 -1.97 27.50 0.39
C GLU A 547 -0.48 27.64 0.02
N ALA A 548 -0.12 28.60 -0.83
CA ALA A 548 1.28 28.88 -1.16
C ALA A 548 2.06 29.39 0.07
N TYR A 549 1.48 30.27 0.90
CA TYR A 549 2.10 30.68 2.16
C TYR A 549 2.23 29.50 3.14
N ALA A 550 1.21 28.66 3.29
CA ALA A 550 1.25 27.49 4.17
C ALA A 550 2.30 26.45 3.74
N ASN A 551 2.42 26.17 2.44
CA ASN A 551 3.44 25.28 1.91
C ASN A 551 4.86 25.89 1.90
N ARG A 552 5.01 27.20 1.68
CA ARG A 552 6.29 27.89 1.81
C ARG A 552 6.77 27.95 3.27
N CYS A 553 5.86 28.15 4.22
CA CYS A 553 6.10 27.95 5.65
C CYS A 553 6.62 26.53 5.96
N SER A 554 5.96 25.48 5.43
CA SER A 554 6.44 24.09 5.59
C SER A 554 7.82 23.86 4.97
N THR A 555 8.12 24.50 3.84
CA THR A 555 9.45 24.47 3.21
C THR A 555 10.51 25.13 4.10
N TYR A 556 10.20 26.28 4.70
CA TYR A 556 11.09 26.97 5.65
C TYR A 556 11.29 26.19 6.97
N LEU A 557 10.31 25.42 7.45
CA LEU A 557 10.50 24.49 8.57
C LEU A 557 11.55 23.43 8.27
N ASN A 558 11.50 22.81 7.08
CA ASN A 558 12.44 21.76 6.67
C ASN A 558 13.86 22.31 6.44
N LEU A 559 13.99 23.59 6.14
CA LEU A 559 15.26 24.33 6.09
C LEU A 559 15.72 24.87 7.45
N ALA A 560 14.99 24.60 8.54
CA ALA A 560 15.24 25.11 9.89
C ALA A 560 15.29 26.65 10.01
N THR A 561 14.64 27.39 9.10
CA THR A 561 14.54 28.85 9.14
C THR A 561 13.22 29.28 9.78
N TYR A 562 13.12 29.08 11.10
CA TYR A 562 11.86 29.13 11.84
C TYR A 562 11.17 30.49 11.82
N GLU A 563 11.90 31.60 11.85
CA GLU A 563 11.34 32.95 11.82
C GLU A 563 10.62 33.25 10.49
N LYS A 564 11.17 32.76 9.37
CA LYS A 564 10.53 32.85 8.05
C LYS A 564 9.28 31.97 7.98
N ALA A 565 9.34 30.76 8.55
CA ALA A 565 8.17 29.89 8.66
C ALA A 565 7.05 30.57 9.48
N ILE A 566 7.37 31.14 10.65
CA ILE A 566 6.41 31.88 11.48
C ILE A 566 5.76 33.04 10.71
N SER A 567 6.54 33.80 9.94
CA SER A 567 6.01 34.91 9.13
C SER A 567 5.03 34.43 8.05
N ASP A 568 5.40 33.41 7.27
CA ASP A 568 4.55 32.86 6.21
C ASP A 568 3.29 32.20 6.77
N CYS A 569 3.41 31.34 7.79
CA CYS A 569 2.26 30.73 8.43
C CYS A 569 1.33 31.79 9.07
N THR A 570 1.87 32.90 9.57
CA THR A 570 1.03 34.01 10.07
C THR A 570 0.27 34.70 8.96
N LYS A 571 0.85 34.90 7.76
CA LYS A 571 0.12 35.44 6.60
C LYS A 571 -0.93 34.44 6.10
N ALA A 572 -0.63 33.14 6.05
CA ALA A 572 -1.62 32.10 5.73
C ALA A 572 -2.82 32.12 6.70
N ILE A 573 -2.58 32.18 8.01
CA ILE A 573 -3.64 32.28 9.05
C ILE A 573 -4.41 33.61 8.95
N THR A 574 -3.77 34.70 8.54
CA THR A 574 -4.43 35.99 8.33
C THR A 574 -5.40 35.95 7.14
N ILE A 575 -5.08 35.16 6.10
CA ILE A 575 -5.95 34.95 4.94
C ILE A 575 -7.09 33.96 5.29
N ASN A 576 -6.75 32.85 5.94
CA ASN A 576 -7.68 31.80 6.35
C ASN A 576 -7.49 31.44 7.84
N PRO A 577 -8.32 31.97 8.75
CA PRO A 577 -8.24 31.68 10.19
C PRO A 577 -8.56 30.23 10.60
N GLU A 578 -8.97 29.36 9.68
CA GLU A 578 -9.26 27.94 9.94
C GLU A 578 -8.24 26.99 9.27
N ASN A 579 -7.07 27.51 8.86
CA ASN A 579 -6.00 26.72 8.24
C ASN A 579 -5.23 25.86 9.28
N GLU A 580 -5.66 24.61 9.47
CA GLU A 580 -5.00 23.60 10.34
C GLU A 580 -3.49 23.51 10.07
N VAL A 581 -3.08 23.43 8.79
CA VAL A 581 -1.68 23.19 8.40
C VAL A 581 -0.79 24.35 8.81
N ALA A 582 -1.26 25.60 8.63
CA ALA A 582 -0.51 26.78 9.04
C ALA A 582 -0.39 26.90 10.57
N TYR A 583 -1.45 26.61 11.33
CA TYR A 583 -1.37 26.56 12.80
C TYR A 583 -0.42 25.47 13.30
N ASN A 584 -0.53 24.25 12.78
CA ASN A 584 0.35 23.14 13.15
C ASN A 584 1.82 23.44 12.83
N ASN A 585 2.10 23.98 11.64
CA ASN A 585 3.46 24.34 11.24
C ASN A 585 4.02 25.51 12.09
N ARG A 586 3.20 26.51 12.44
CA ARG A 586 3.64 27.60 13.32
C ARG A 586 3.85 27.14 14.77
N CYS A 587 3.05 26.20 15.26
CA CYS A 587 3.28 25.51 16.54
C CYS A 587 4.66 24.84 16.56
N ILE A 588 5.02 24.09 15.52
CA ILE A 588 6.33 23.43 15.38
C ILE A 588 7.47 24.47 15.30
N ALA A 589 7.26 25.58 14.59
CA ALA A 589 8.26 26.65 14.51
C ALA A 589 8.51 27.30 15.88
N TYR A 590 7.44 27.63 16.62
CA TYR A 590 7.54 28.17 17.97
C TYR A 590 8.20 27.19 18.96
N LEU A 591 7.93 25.89 18.83
CA LEU A 591 8.59 24.85 19.64
C LEU A 591 10.11 24.88 19.46
N ASN A 592 10.59 24.97 18.21
CA ASN A 592 12.01 24.98 17.88
C ASN A 592 12.74 26.25 18.35
N ILE A 593 12.07 27.41 18.35
CA ILE A 593 12.62 28.65 18.94
C ILE A 593 12.31 28.82 20.44
N LYS A 594 11.80 27.76 21.10
CA LYS A 594 11.52 27.69 22.55
C LYS A 594 10.44 28.64 23.07
N GLU A 595 9.55 29.07 22.19
CA GLU A 595 8.39 29.91 22.50
C GLU A 595 7.18 29.04 22.88
N TYR A 596 7.33 28.26 23.96
CA TYR A 596 6.44 27.13 24.26
C TYR A 596 4.97 27.52 24.46
N GLU A 597 4.66 28.65 25.11
CA GLU A 597 3.26 29.09 25.30
C GLU A 597 2.59 29.46 23.97
N LYS A 598 3.33 30.05 23.01
CA LYS A 598 2.83 30.31 21.65
C LYS A 598 2.61 29.01 20.89
N SER A 599 3.53 28.05 21.06
CA SER A 599 3.41 26.70 20.50
C SER A 599 2.16 25.97 21.02
N ILE A 600 1.94 25.93 22.35
CA ILE A 600 0.75 25.34 22.98
C ILE A 600 -0.55 25.99 22.48
N SER A 601 -0.56 27.31 22.29
CA SER A 601 -1.71 28.04 21.76
C SER A 601 -2.06 27.63 20.32
N ASP A 602 -1.08 27.66 19.42
CA ASP A 602 -1.29 27.27 18.00
C ASP A 602 -1.66 25.80 17.84
N CYS A 603 -1.02 24.90 18.60
CA CYS A 603 -1.38 23.49 18.61
C CYS A 603 -2.77 23.23 19.22
N THR A 604 -3.22 24.05 20.18
CA THR A 604 -4.60 23.97 20.69
C THR A 604 -5.61 24.38 19.62
N LYS A 605 -5.38 25.48 18.89
CA LYS A 605 -6.23 25.88 17.76
C LYS A 605 -6.23 24.84 16.64
N THR A 606 -5.10 24.17 16.41
CA THR A 606 -5.02 23.00 15.49
C THR A 606 -5.99 21.89 15.91
N ILE A 607 -6.05 21.55 17.20
CA ILE A 607 -6.97 20.52 17.75
C ILE A 607 -8.43 20.99 17.71
N GLU A 608 -8.72 22.27 17.91
CA GLU A 608 -10.07 22.84 17.77
C GLU A 608 -10.61 22.70 16.34
N ILE A 609 -9.76 22.93 15.33
CA ILE A 609 -10.08 22.76 13.90
C ILE A 609 -10.21 21.26 13.55
N ALA A 610 -9.25 20.45 14.00
CA ALA A 610 -9.12 19.04 13.61
C ALA A 610 -9.05 18.09 14.84
N PRO A 611 -10.17 17.88 15.58
CA PRO A 611 -10.19 17.12 16.84
C PRO A 611 -9.95 15.61 16.71
N LYS A 612 -9.62 15.12 15.50
CA LYS A 612 -9.24 13.72 15.22
C LYS A 612 -7.85 13.60 14.60
N SER A 613 -7.03 14.65 14.68
CA SER A 613 -5.66 14.71 14.16
C SER A 613 -4.66 14.20 15.23
N PRO A 614 -4.16 12.94 15.16
CA PRO A 614 -3.27 12.40 16.19
C PRO A 614 -1.92 13.14 16.25
N SER A 615 -1.48 13.72 15.12
CA SER A 615 -0.31 14.59 15.04
C SER A 615 -0.49 15.90 15.81
N ALA A 616 -1.67 16.51 15.78
CA ALA A 616 -1.93 17.75 16.52
C ALA A 616 -1.80 17.54 18.05
N TYR A 617 -2.37 16.43 18.56
CA TYR A 617 -2.17 16.02 19.96
C TYR A 617 -0.71 15.69 20.27
N THR A 618 0.00 14.98 19.37
CA THR A 618 1.43 14.67 19.57
C THR A 618 2.28 15.95 19.65
N ASN A 619 2.03 16.93 18.77
CA ASN A 619 2.76 18.20 18.75
C ASN A 619 2.45 19.07 19.97
N ARG A 620 1.20 19.09 20.44
CA ARG A 620 0.86 19.79 21.69
C ARG A 620 1.47 19.11 22.92
N GLY A 621 1.49 17.77 22.95
CA GLY A 621 2.18 17.00 23.97
C GLY A 621 3.68 17.30 24.04
N LEU A 622 4.34 17.46 22.88
CA LEU A 622 5.75 17.88 22.80
C LEU A 622 5.97 19.30 23.33
N ALA A 623 5.04 20.22 23.04
CA ALA A 623 5.08 21.59 23.57
C ALA A 623 4.85 21.63 25.09
N TYR A 624 3.91 20.84 25.62
CA TYR A 624 3.70 20.70 27.07
C TYR A 624 4.91 20.07 27.77
N ALA A 625 5.51 19.00 27.22
CA ALA A 625 6.72 18.39 27.77
C ALA A 625 7.88 19.39 27.81
N SER A 626 8.09 20.14 26.72
CA SER A 626 9.14 21.17 26.63
C SER A 626 8.89 22.36 27.57
N ALA A 627 7.64 22.64 27.92
CA ALA A 627 7.23 23.59 28.94
C ALA A 627 7.23 23.02 30.38
N ASN A 628 7.72 21.79 30.58
CA ASN A 628 7.72 21.07 31.86
C ASN A 628 6.30 20.85 32.46
N GLN A 629 5.28 20.73 31.61
CA GLN A 629 3.89 20.41 31.96
C GLN A 629 3.60 18.92 31.67
N LEU A 630 4.32 18.04 32.37
CA LEU A 630 4.47 16.62 32.04
C LEU A 630 3.14 15.84 32.04
N GLU A 631 2.24 16.12 32.99
CA GLU A 631 0.94 15.44 33.09
C GLU A 631 0.06 15.72 31.87
N LYS A 632 0.03 16.98 31.40
CA LYS A 632 -0.71 17.36 30.18
C LYS A 632 -0.11 16.73 28.92
N ALA A 633 1.21 16.59 28.87
CA ALA A 633 1.87 15.87 27.78
C ALA A 633 1.44 14.40 27.74
N ILE A 634 1.39 13.72 28.89
CA ILE A 634 0.89 12.34 29.01
C ILE A 634 -0.58 12.23 28.57
N GLU A 635 -1.44 13.18 28.96
CA GLU A 635 -2.84 13.24 28.53
C GLU A 635 -2.95 13.34 27.00
N ASP A 636 -2.23 14.29 26.38
CA ASP A 636 -2.26 14.51 24.93
C ASP A 636 -1.70 13.32 24.14
N TYR A 637 -0.57 12.72 24.55
CA TYR A 637 -0.07 11.50 23.89
C TYR A 637 -1.05 10.33 24.07
N THR A 638 -1.75 10.26 25.20
CA THR A 638 -2.79 9.24 25.41
C THR A 638 -3.98 9.44 24.48
N GLN A 639 -4.39 10.68 24.20
CA GLN A 639 -5.41 10.97 23.17
C GLN A 639 -4.90 10.64 21.76
N ALA A 640 -3.64 10.98 21.43
CA ALA A 640 -3.04 10.63 20.14
C ALA A 640 -3.02 9.10 19.90
N ILE A 641 -2.70 8.32 20.94
CA ILE A 641 -2.74 6.85 20.93
C ILE A 641 -4.18 6.31 20.84
N ALA A 642 -5.15 6.94 21.52
CA ALA A 642 -6.56 6.54 21.46
C ALA A 642 -7.17 6.77 20.06
N ILE A 643 -6.78 7.85 19.39
CA ILE A 643 -7.16 8.17 18.00
C ILE A 643 -6.43 7.23 17.01
N SER A 644 -5.13 6.99 17.23
CA SER A 644 -4.26 6.23 16.33
C SER A 644 -3.40 5.21 17.10
N PRO A 645 -3.92 3.99 17.39
CA PRO A 645 -3.21 2.98 18.19
C PRO A 645 -1.92 2.42 17.55
N ASN A 646 -1.60 2.81 16.32
CA ASN A 646 -0.37 2.47 15.61
C ASN A 646 0.62 3.66 15.49
N ASN A 647 0.38 4.77 16.18
CA ASN A 647 1.31 5.90 16.23
C ASN A 647 2.52 5.61 17.13
N ALA A 648 3.60 5.10 16.54
CA ALA A 648 4.84 4.77 17.26
C ALA A 648 5.49 5.97 17.96
N GLU A 649 5.38 7.17 17.40
CA GLU A 649 5.94 8.41 17.93
C GLU A 649 5.23 8.83 19.22
N ALA A 650 3.88 8.80 19.25
CA ALA A 650 3.14 9.11 20.47
C ALA A 650 3.47 8.16 21.63
N TYR A 651 3.71 6.87 21.37
CA TYR A 651 4.21 5.94 22.38
C TYR A 651 5.63 6.32 22.86
N ALA A 652 6.57 6.60 21.94
CA ALA A 652 7.94 6.94 22.31
C ALA A 652 8.03 8.26 23.11
N ASN A 653 7.23 9.26 22.73
CA ASN A 653 7.20 10.55 23.41
C ASN A 653 6.56 10.44 24.79
N ARG A 654 5.47 9.66 24.95
CA ARG A 654 4.90 9.38 26.28
C ARG A 654 5.85 8.58 27.17
N ALA A 655 6.59 7.63 26.59
CA ALA A 655 7.63 6.90 27.29
C ALA A 655 8.77 7.80 27.78
N SER A 656 9.13 8.85 27.03
CA SER A 656 10.12 9.85 27.47
C SER A 656 9.63 10.59 28.70
N VAL A 657 8.39 11.08 28.68
CA VAL A 657 7.81 11.79 29.83
C VAL A 657 7.66 10.86 31.05
N TYR A 658 7.26 9.61 30.87
CA TYR A 658 7.29 8.63 31.96
C TYR A 658 8.71 8.38 32.50
N SER A 659 9.73 8.36 31.63
CA SER A 659 11.13 8.23 32.07
C SER A 659 11.61 9.45 32.86
N GLU A 660 11.18 10.66 32.48
CA GLU A 660 11.48 11.92 33.19
C GLU A 660 10.79 11.98 34.57
N GLN A 661 9.62 11.36 34.71
CA GLN A 661 8.93 11.15 35.99
C GLN A 661 9.45 9.94 36.80
N GLU A 662 10.59 9.35 36.41
CA GLU A 662 11.16 8.11 36.99
C GLU A 662 10.23 6.88 36.95
N ASN A 663 9.14 6.95 36.17
CA ASN A 663 8.11 5.93 36.04
C ASN A 663 8.52 4.86 35.01
N TYR A 664 9.62 4.19 35.31
CA TYR A 664 10.37 3.38 34.36
C TYR A 664 9.60 2.15 33.83
N GLU A 665 8.68 1.55 34.59
CA GLU A 665 7.87 0.41 34.12
C GLU A 665 6.97 0.82 32.93
N GLN A 666 6.24 1.93 33.07
CA GLN A 666 5.40 2.51 32.03
C GLN A 666 6.25 2.97 30.83
N ALA A 667 7.41 3.58 31.07
CA ALA A 667 8.34 3.98 30.02
C ALA A 667 8.84 2.77 29.19
N ILE A 668 9.26 1.68 29.84
CA ILE A 668 9.65 0.44 29.14
C ILE A 668 8.48 -0.12 28.32
N ALA A 669 7.26 -0.15 28.87
CA ALA A 669 6.09 -0.69 28.19
C ALA A 669 5.76 0.08 26.90
N ASP A 670 5.75 1.41 26.97
CA ASP A 670 5.49 2.26 25.81
C ASP A 670 6.64 2.24 24.79
N TYR A 671 7.91 2.25 25.21
CA TYR A 671 9.03 2.09 24.27
C TYR A 671 9.01 0.72 23.57
N VAL A 672 8.64 -0.36 24.27
CA VAL A 672 8.43 -1.68 23.65
C VAL A 672 7.36 -1.63 22.57
N GLN A 673 6.26 -0.91 22.80
CA GLN A 673 5.19 -0.76 21.82
C GLN A 673 5.59 0.15 20.64
N ALA A 674 6.29 1.26 20.89
CA ALA A 674 6.87 2.13 19.85
C ALA A 674 7.81 1.35 18.92
N ILE A 675 8.72 0.56 19.49
CA ILE A 675 9.66 -0.29 18.75
C ILE A 675 8.95 -1.43 17.99
N ARG A 676 7.86 -1.98 18.53
CA ARG A 676 7.05 -2.98 17.80
C ARG A 676 6.38 -2.37 16.57
N LEU A 677 5.89 -1.14 16.69
CA LEU A 677 5.22 -0.41 15.61
C LEU A 677 6.21 0.10 14.56
N ASN A 678 7.39 0.56 14.98
CA ASN A 678 8.50 0.96 14.11
C ASN A 678 9.82 0.30 14.56
N PRO A 679 10.18 -0.87 14.00
CA PRO A 679 11.44 -1.56 14.30
C PRO A 679 12.73 -0.83 13.89
N GLU A 680 12.61 0.28 13.16
CA GLU A 680 13.72 1.14 12.73
C GLU A 680 13.82 2.45 13.55
N TYR A 681 13.02 2.59 14.61
CA TYR A 681 13.00 3.79 15.44
C TYR A 681 14.22 3.88 16.38
N ALA A 682 15.33 4.43 15.87
CA ALA A 682 16.61 4.52 16.57
C ALA A 682 16.50 5.16 17.97
N ASP A 683 15.77 6.29 18.08
CA ASP A 683 15.60 7.02 19.33
C ASP A 683 14.84 6.20 20.39
N ALA A 684 13.81 5.45 19.99
CA ALA A 684 13.07 4.61 20.92
C ALA A 684 13.94 3.48 21.50
N TYR A 685 14.87 2.93 20.72
CA TYR A 685 15.89 2.00 21.26
C TYR A 685 16.85 2.72 22.20
N TYR A 686 17.40 3.88 21.80
CA TYR A 686 18.36 4.63 22.62
C TYR A 686 17.76 5.01 23.98
N SER A 687 16.57 5.61 24.00
CA SER A 687 15.92 6.04 25.23
C SER A 687 15.45 4.87 26.10
N ARG A 688 15.01 3.74 25.51
CA ARG A 688 14.75 2.51 26.29
C ARG A 688 16.03 1.94 26.90
N GLY A 689 17.16 2.07 26.20
CA GLY A 689 18.48 1.75 26.72
C GLY A 689 18.81 2.56 27.99
N LEU A 690 18.59 3.87 27.97
CA LEU A 690 18.77 4.76 29.13
C LEU A 690 17.88 4.34 30.32
N VAL A 691 16.59 4.06 30.09
CA VAL A 691 15.69 3.56 31.14
C VAL A 691 16.20 2.25 31.75
N ARG A 692 16.74 1.34 30.93
CA ARG A 692 17.34 0.09 31.40
C ARG A 692 18.62 0.29 32.23
N VAL A 693 19.40 1.34 31.98
CA VAL A 693 20.53 1.71 32.86
C VAL A 693 20.02 2.07 34.25
N ASN A 694 19.00 2.92 34.34
CA ASN A 694 18.41 3.33 35.62
C ASN A 694 17.79 2.15 36.40
N LEU A 695 17.24 1.16 35.68
CA LEU A 695 16.74 -0.10 36.26
C LEU A 695 17.83 -1.15 36.55
N GLY A 696 19.10 -0.89 36.23
CA GLY A 696 20.21 -1.83 36.43
C GLY A 696 20.27 -2.99 35.42
N ASP A 697 19.42 -3.03 34.39
CA ASP A 697 19.49 -4.01 33.29
C ASP A 697 20.59 -3.63 32.28
N ARG A 698 21.84 -3.69 32.75
CA ARG A 698 23.05 -3.39 31.96
C ARG A 698 23.11 -4.19 30.65
N LYS A 699 22.68 -5.46 30.65
CA LYS A 699 22.68 -6.33 29.45
C LYS A 699 21.61 -5.94 28.44
N GLY A 700 20.41 -5.58 28.90
CA GLY A 700 19.37 -5.05 28.02
C GLY A 700 19.66 -3.63 27.54
N ALA A 701 20.34 -2.80 28.34
CA ALA A 701 20.76 -1.46 27.95
C ALA A 701 21.77 -1.50 26.79
N ILE A 702 22.86 -2.26 26.92
CA ILE A 702 23.86 -2.44 25.85
C ILE A 702 23.20 -2.94 24.56
N SER A 703 22.34 -3.96 24.64
CA SER A 703 21.64 -4.51 23.47
C SER A 703 20.73 -3.50 22.77
N ASP A 704 20.16 -2.55 23.50
CA ASP A 704 19.34 -1.48 22.93
C ASP A 704 20.22 -0.39 22.30
N PHE A 705 21.31 0.01 22.96
CA PHE A 705 22.27 0.96 22.41
C PHE A 705 22.98 0.43 21.16
N GLU A 706 23.33 -0.85 21.08
CA GLU A 706 23.91 -1.46 19.87
C GLU A 706 22.93 -1.36 18.68
N LYS A 707 21.65 -1.62 18.93
CA LYS A 707 20.59 -1.53 17.92
C LYS A 707 20.30 -0.07 17.54
N ALA A 708 20.28 0.85 18.50
CA ALA A 708 20.16 2.28 18.25
C ALA A 708 21.35 2.81 17.43
N ALA A 709 22.58 2.49 17.83
CA ALA A 709 23.80 2.84 17.10
C ALA A 709 23.73 2.36 15.66
N LYS A 710 23.37 1.09 15.43
CA LYS A 710 23.17 0.56 14.07
C LYS A 710 22.13 1.39 13.30
N LEU A 711 20.95 1.63 13.86
CA LEU A 711 19.87 2.35 13.17
C LEU A 711 20.20 3.82 12.89
N TYR A 712 20.80 4.54 13.84
CA TYR A 712 21.28 5.92 13.62
C TYR A 712 22.27 5.98 12.47
N LEU A 713 23.15 4.99 12.39
CA LEU A 713 24.20 4.89 11.38
C LEU A 713 23.63 4.54 10.00
N GLU A 714 22.61 3.68 9.97
CA GLU A 714 21.78 3.41 8.79
C GLU A 714 21.00 4.66 8.32
N GLN A 715 20.63 5.55 9.23
CA GLN A 715 19.93 6.83 8.97
C GLN A 715 20.88 8.03 8.74
N GLY A 716 22.20 7.83 8.73
CA GLY A 716 23.19 8.92 8.59
C GLY A 716 23.33 9.85 9.81
N ARG A 717 22.66 9.55 10.93
CA ARG A 717 22.64 10.34 12.17
C ARG A 717 23.88 10.08 13.03
N THR A 718 25.03 10.60 12.57
CA THR A 718 26.35 10.40 13.21
C THR A 718 26.48 10.95 14.64
N GLY A 719 25.56 11.84 15.08
CA GLY A 719 25.42 12.26 16.49
C GLY A 719 24.96 11.11 17.37
N GLY A 720 23.70 10.69 17.22
CA GLY A 720 23.11 9.59 18.00
C GLY A 720 23.91 8.28 17.92
N TYR A 721 24.60 8.00 16.80
CA TYR A 721 25.56 6.89 16.75
C TYR A 721 26.67 7.01 17.80
N ARG A 722 27.30 8.18 17.93
CA ARG A 722 28.36 8.44 18.92
C ARG A 722 27.81 8.39 20.33
N ASP A 723 26.63 8.96 20.55
CA ASP A 723 25.96 8.96 21.87
C ASP A 723 25.67 7.52 22.32
N ALA A 724 25.15 6.67 21.42
CA ALA A 724 24.92 5.26 21.69
C ALA A 724 26.20 4.45 21.94
N GLN A 725 27.30 4.73 21.22
CA GLN A 725 28.61 4.11 21.52
C GLN A 725 29.14 4.53 22.89
N TYR A 726 29.04 5.82 23.24
CA TYR A 726 29.46 6.33 24.54
C TYR A 726 28.72 5.62 25.69
N GLN A 727 27.40 5.44 25.57
CA GLN A 727 26.63 4.67 26.58
C GLN A 727 27.09 3.21 26.67
N ILE A 728 27.47 2.56 25.55
CA ILE A 728 28.02 1.19 25.58
C ILE A 728 29.39 1.18 26.29
N GLU A 729 30.26 2.16 26.05
CA GLU A 729 31.56 2.28 26.71
C GLU A 729 31.43 2.48 28.22
N GLN A 730 30.48 3.30 28.70
CA GLN A 730 30.20 3.44 30.14
C GLN A 730 29.62 2.16 30.79
N LEU A 731 29.15 1.22 29.98
CA LEU A 731 28.54 -0.04 30.42
C LEU A 731 29.40 -1.27 30.12
N ASN A 732 30.71 -1.11 29.87
CA ASN A 732 31.70 -2.19 29.79
C ASN A 732 32.72 -2.10 30.93
#